data_AF-A0AAE0TAG1-F1
#
_entry.id   AF-A0AAE0TAG1-F1
#
_cell.length_a   1.000
_cell.length_b   1.000
_cell.length_c   1.000
_cell.angle_alpha   90.00
_cell.angle_beta   90.00
_cell.angle_gamma   90.00
#
_symmetry.space_group_name_H-M   'P 1'
#
loop_
_entity.id
_entity.type
_entity.pdbx_description
1 polymer ?
#
loop_
_entity_poly.entity_id
_entity_poly.type
_entity_poly.pdbx_seq_one_letter_code
_entity_poly.pdbx_strand_id
1 'polypeptide(L)'
;MTGAGTPVRLQPRSGIIISTCAKINEKIFTGSLFFDETEYCMDYFAPPGKWYPDNDFGFSLKLTTGLPTSTVYFTFSGGTTSEILSDCDFGNFRSDLETREKLYFLAFSGRHMMQETGRRSGEYADALTEILGCTQERDKFFESAAGHHTDIFREEEYGLSYAVRLNRLLDAQNLCRETPPILPSPPPMPPSPPSPVSHAVRINRMRMRLTENVSRSCRLYRRAHLSFVIMKRAYIQTFGCQMNEHDSQRMAELLTRTGYELSAEPADCDVIILNTCSVREAPENKVYSQLGRIREYKKQRPGVIIGVGGCVAQQEGENILKREKYVDIVFGTDQYMRLPDMIAQAQTGQRVLSTDWMPRLKKIQNFIPEEDLEAGHVEKCKSFISITKGCDNFCSFCIVPFTRGREVSREPDNILREARSLIDRGAKEIMLLGQNVNSYSAGDYDFYRLLRDTSELDGLYRLRFTSPHPKDWNDRLSDLMAESPVICSQLHLPFQSGSSRIVDLMRRGHTTEVYLKKINYLKSVCPDVGLSTDIIVGFPTETESDFQETLDVLKEVRYSQIYAFKYSPRPGTRAAKMEDDVPTEVKEDRLARLLALQKDVQSELFTSFVGRTFDILVDGAHPKIRGSMNGRTDSSLPVVVPDCGADIGDIISVEITGKGGNSLFGQQIVNN
;
A
#
# COMPACT_ATOMS: atom_id res chain seq x y z
N MET A 1 45.45 -32.92 -33.39
CA MET A 1 44.69 -33.10 -34.64
C MET A 1 44.62 -34.59 -34.94
N THR A 2 43.60 -35.24 -34.39
CA THR A 2 43.31 -36.68 -34.45
C THR A 2 41.97 -36.88 -33.73
N GLY A 3 41.13 -37.82 -34.17
CA GLY A 3 40.24 -38.52 -33.25
C GLY A 3 38.75 -38.43 -33.53
N ALA A 4 38.22 -39.58 -33.93
CA ALA A 4 36.85 -40.06 -33.80
C ALA A 4 36.13 -39.65 -32.50
N GLY A 5 34.80 -39.53 -32.56
CA GLY A 5 33.94 -39.38 -31.38
C GLY A 5 32.45 -39.35 -31.70
N THR A 6 31.86 -40.54 -31.88
CA THR A 6 30.53 -41.00 -31.45
C THR A 6 29.29 -40.07 -31.55
N PRO A 7 28.19 -40.51 -32.21
CA PRO A 7 26.89 -39.85 -32.10
C PRO A 7 26.24 -40.21 -30.75
N VAL A 8 26.03 -39.22 -29.88
CA VAL A 8 25.21 -39.40 -28.68
C VAL A 8 23.80 -38.89 -28.94
N ARG A 9 22.86 -39.84 -28.90
CA ARG A 9 21.40 -39.71 -28.82
C ARG A 9 20.97 -38.49 -27.99
N LEU A 10 20.19 -37.59 -28.60
CA LEU A 10 19.14 -36.87 -27.89
C LEU A 10 17.87 -37.72 -27.94
N GLN A 11 17.53 -38.36 -26.82
CA GLN A 11 16.21 -38.97 -26.64
C GLN A 11 15.14 -37.87 -26.64
N PRO A 12 13.99 -38.08 -27.29
CA PRO A 12 12.79 -37.32 -26.99
C PRO A 12 12.24 -37.86 -25.67
N ARG A 13 12.27 -37.05 -24.60
CA ARG A 13 11.43 -37.32 -23.43
C ARG A 13 10.20 -36.43 -23.50
N SER A 14 9.12 -37.08 -23.90
CA SER A 14 7.73 -36.75 -23.61
C SER A 14 7.56 -36.16 -22.21
N GLY A 15 7.03 -34.94 -22.15
CA GLY A 15 6.45 -34.33 -20.95
C GLY A 15 4.98 -34.07 -21.23
N ILE A 16 4.11 -34.83 -20.56
CA ILE A 16 2.66 -34.79 -20.65
C ILE A 16 2.16 -33.49 -20.00
N ILE A 17 1.39 -32.70 -20.74
CA ILE A 17 0.58 -31.60 -20.21
C ILE A 17 -0.74 -32.21 -19.75
N ILE A 18 -1.03 -32.17 -18.44
CA ILE A 18 -2.37 -32.46 -17.91
C ILE A 18 -3.02 -31.11 -17.61
N SER A 19 -4.10 -30.78 -18.33
CA SER A 19 -5.06 -29.77 -17.88
C SER A 19 -6.18 -30.49 -17.12
N THR A 20 -6.53 -29.99 -15.94
CA THR A 20 -7.72 -30.43 -15.21
C THR A 20 -8.84 -29.42 -15.46
N CYS A 21 -9.92 -29.89 -16.08
CA CYS A 21 -11.18 -29.18 -16.21
C CYS A 21 -12.18 -29.88 -15.27
N ALA A 22 -12.68 -29.17 -14.25
CA ALA A 22 -13.69 -29.72 -13.34
C ALA A 22 -15.05 -29.09 -13.64
N LYS A 23 -16.04 -29.91 -13.96
CA LYS A 23 -17.45 -29.53 -14.14
C LYS A 23 -18.22 -30.04 -12.92
N ILE A 24 -18.76 -29.13 -12.11
CA ILE A 24 -19.73 -29.46 -11.05
C ILE A 24 -21.00 -28.68 -11.37
N ASN A 25 -22.12 -29.40 -11.57
CA ASN A 25 -23.46 -28.86 -11.83
C ASN A 25 -23.55 -27.81 -12.96
N GLU A 26 -23.30 -28.28 -14.20
CA GLU A 26 -23.70 -27.62 -15.45
C GLU A 26 -23.20 -26.19 -15.74
N LYS A 27 -22.12 -25.72 -15.09
CA LYS A 27 -21.38 -24.52 -15.55
C LYS A 27 -19.98 -24.86 -16.05
N ILE A 28 -19.62 -24.29 -17.20
CA ILE A 28 -18.25 -24.30 -17.75
C ILE A 28 -17.52 -23.11 -17.14
N PHE A 29 -16.39 -23.33 -16.47
CA PHE A 29 -15.47 -22.26 -16.08
C PHE A 29 -14.39 -22.12 -17.17
N THR A 30 -14.41 -21.00 -17.88
CA THR A 30 -13.28 -20.53 -18.69
C THR A 30 -12.57 -19.43 -17.92
N GLY A 31 -11.31 -19.65 -17.52
CA GLY A 31 -10.46 -18.62 -16.97
C GLY A 31 -9.78 -17.85 -18.09
N SER A 32 -10.00 -16.54 -18.16
CA SER A 32 -9.27 -15.61 -19.02
C SER A 32 -8.19 -14.93 -18.19
N LEU A 33 -6.93 -14.98 -18.63
CA LEU A 33 -5.88 -14.08 -18.16
C LEU A 33 -6.03 -12.75 -18.91
N PHE A 34 -6.21 -11.66 -18.18
CA PHE A 34 -6.14 -10.30 -18.73
C PHE A 34 -4.74 -9.73 -18.52
N PHE A 35 -4.16 -9.18 -19.59
CA PHE A 35 -2.94 -8.38 -19.60
C PHE A 35 -3.32 -6.93 -19.88
N ASP A 36 -2.74 -5.99 -19.14
CA ASP A 36 -2.82 -4.55 -19.45
C ASP A 36 -1.70 -4.15 -20.43
N GLU A 37 -2.15 -3.59 -21.56
CA GLU A 37 -1.53 -2.63 -22.50
C GLU A 37 -0.21 -2.99 -23.23
N THR A 38 -0.34 -3.66 -24.39
CA THR A 38 0.17 -3.20 -25.71
C THR A 38 -0.52 -4.00 -26.82
N GLU A 39 -1.20 -3.34 -27.75
CA GLU A 39 -1.85 -3.97 -28.91
C GLU A 39 -0.82 -4.48 -29.92
N TYR A 40 -0.90 -5.77 -30.30
CA TYR A 40 -0.60 -6.25 -31.66
C TYR A 40 -1.47 -7.47 -31.97
N CYS A 41 -2.14 -7.44 -33.13
CA CYS A 41 -3.04 -8.47 -33.65
C CYS A 41 -2.25 -9.64 -34.27
N MET A 42 -2.63 -10.91 -34.01
CA MET A 42 -2.47 -12.03 -34.96
C MET A 42 -3.50 -13.13 -34.68
N ASP A 43 -4.26 -13.52 -35.73
CA ASP A 43 -5.25 -14.60 -35.79
C ASP A 43 -4.66 -16.01 -35.63
N TYR A 44 -5.46 -17.05 -35.32
CA TYR A 44 -5.51 -18.35 -36.06
C TYR A 44 -6.59 -19.35 -35.56
N PHE A 45 -7.13 -20.14 -36.50
CA PHE A 45 -8.33 -21.01 -36.47
C PHE A 45 -8.06 -22.53 -36.27
N ALA A 46 -8.97 -23.21 -35.51
CA ALA A 46 -9.63 -24.55 -35.66
C ALA A 46 -8.81 -25.89 -35.77
N PRO A 47 -9.39 -27.15 -35.72
CA PRO A 47 -10.68 -27.75 -35.25
C PRO A 47 -10.52 -29.04 -34.35
N PRO A 48 -11.61 -29.78 -33.94
CA PRO A 48 -11.63 -30.69 -32.76
C PRO A 48 -11.71 -32.22 -33.03
N GLY A 49 -11.39 -33.04 -32.00
CA GLY A 49 -12.04 -34.35 -31.77
C GLY A 49 -11.15 -35.54 -31.32
N LYS A 50 -11.35 -36.04 -30.08
CA LYS A 50 -11.56 -37.47 -29.70
C LYS A 50 -11.53 -37.68 -28.17
N TRP A 51 -12.45 -38.51 -27.69
CA TRP A 51 -12.70 -38.93 -26.30
C TRP A 51 -12.10 -40.32 -26.04
N TYR A 52 -11.54 -40.58 -24.84
CA TYR A 52 -11.52 -41.91 -24.18
C TYR A 52 -11.43 -41.76 -22.64
N PRO A 53 -12.01 -42.70 -21.86
CA PRO A 53 -12.23 -42.59 -20.42
C PRO A 53 -11.14 -43.30 -19.58
N ASP A 54 -10.87 -42.78 -18.38
CA ASP A 54 -10.75 -43.51 -17.11
C ASP A 54 -9.88 -42.76 -16.09
N ASN A 55 -10.38 -42.76 -14.85
CA ASN A 55 -9.86 -42.07 -13.67
C ASN A 55 -8.55 -42.69 -13.15
N ASP A 56 -7.55 -41.86 -12.85
CA ASP A 56 -6.64 -41.92 -11.68
C ASP A 56 -5.32 -41.19 -11.98
N PHE A 57 -5.08 -40.03 -11.34
CA PHE A 57 -3.72 -39.48 -11.18
C PHE A 57 -3.58 -38.77 -9.83
N GLY A 58 -2.83 -39.39 -8.92
CA GLY A 58 -2.34 -38.79 -7.68
C GLY A 58 -0.94 -38.19 -7.86
N PHE A 59 -0.60 -37.16 -7.08
CA PHE A 59 0.75 -36.58 -7.02
C PHE A 59 1.39 -36.87 -5.66
N SER A 60 2.65 -37.36 -5.69
CA SER A 60 3.52 -37.55 -4.53
C SER A 60 4.44 -36.34 -4.33
N LEU A 61 4.54 -35.79 -3.12
CA LEU A 61 5.50 -34.74 -2.77
C LEU A 61 6.73 -35.35 -2.07
N LYS A 62 7.94 -34.97 -2.51
CA LYS A 62 9.22 -35.36 -1.91
C LYS A 62 9.83 -34.13 -1.23
N LEU A 63 9.97 -34.15 0.09
CA LEU A 63 10.64 -33.10 0.87
C LEU A 63 12.15 -33.32 0.87
N THR A 64 12.91 -32.24 0.63
CA THR A 64 14.36 -32.19 0.84
C THR A 64 14.60 -31.12 1.89
N THR A 65 15.11 -31.50 3.06
CA THR A 65 15.30 -30.61 4.22
C THR A 65 16.70 -30.01 4.23
N GLY A 66 16.79 -28.70 4.45
CA GLY A 66 18.03 -27.97 4.67
C GLY A 66 17.78 -26.58 5.21
N LEU A 67 18.05 -26.41 6.51
CA LEU A 67 18.09 -25.19 7.36
C LEU A 67 16.85 -24.86 8.23
N PRO A 68 17.07 -24.28 9.44
CA PRO A 68 16.17 -24.42 10.58
C PRO A 68 15.46 -23.10 10.90
N THR A 69 14.14 -23.10 10.69
CA THR A 69 13.05 -22.39 11.41
C THR A 69 11.92 -22.30 10.41
N SER A 70 10.96 -23.22 10.52
CA SER A 70 9.77 -23.18 9.68
C SER A 70 8.58 -23.63 10.52
N THR A 71 7.68 -22.69 10.76
CA THR A 71 6.33 -22.93 11.27
C THR A 71 5.63 -23.92 10.34
N VAL A 72 5.23 -25.08 10.87
CA VAL A 72 4.54 -26.13 10.12
C VAL A 72 3.03 -25.86 10.19
N TYR A 73 2.40 -25.62 9.03
CA TYR A 73 0.93 -25.65 8.91
C TYR A 73 0.50 -27.06 8.52
N PHE A 74 -0.37 -27.69 9.32
CA PHE A 74 -1.06 -28.92 8.93
C PHE A 74 -2.40 -28.59 8.28
N THR A 75 -2.61 -29.03 7.04
CA THR A 75 -3.92 -29.09 6.39
C THR A 75 -4.38 -30.55 6.30
N PHE A 76 -5.43 -30.90 7.04
CA PHE A 76 -6.05 -32.23 6.96
C PHE A 76 -7.22 -32.21 5.97
N SER A 77 -7.10 -32.98 4.89
CA SER A 77 -8.21 -33.27 3.99
C SER A 77 -8.99 -34.49 4.48
N GLY A 78 -10.23 -34.27 4.89
CA GLY A 78 -11.34 -35.23 4.87
C GLY A 78 -11.07 -36.67 5.30
N GLY A 79 -11.02 -36.91 6.61
CA GLY A 79 -11.15 -38.24 7.23
C GLY A 79 -11.98 -38.15 8.50
N THR A 80 -12.87 -39.11 8.76
CA THR A 80 -13.74 -39.12 9.94
C THR A 80 -12.93 -39.34 11.22
N THR A 81 -13.27 -38.59 12.26
CA THR A 81 -12.54 -38.41 13.55
C THR A 81 -12.32 -39.64 14.42
N SER A 82 -12.76 -40.84 14.01
CA SER A 82 -12.56 -42.07 14.80
C SER A 82 -11.29 -42.86 14.47
N GLU A 83 -10.49 -42.44 13.48
CA GLU A 83 -9.25 -43.13 13.07
C GLU A 83 -7.97 -42.41 13.51
N ILE A 84 -8.05 -41.22 14.12
CA ILE A 84 -6.86 -40.41 14.48
C ILE A 84 -6.41 -40.63 15.94
N LEU A 85 -7.22 -41.30 16.77
CA LEU A 85 -6.95 -41.45 18.21
C LEU A 85 -6.40 -42.83 18.64
N SER A 86 -6.11 -43.75 17.71
CA SER A 86 -5.55 -45.06 18.08
C SER A 86 -4.01 -45.14 18.05
N ASP A 87 -3.32 -44.12 17.53
CA ASP A 87 -1.86 -44.20 17.27
C ASP A 87 -1.01 -43.21 18.10
N CYS A 88 -1.57 -42.57 19.14
CA CYS A 88 -0.80 -41.72 20.05
C CYS A 88 -0.43 -42.49 21.33
N ASP A 89 0.80 -42.98 21.39
CA ASP A 89 1.41 -43.58 22.58
C ASP A 89 1.75 -42.47 23.60
N PHE A 90 1.02 -42.43 24.71
CA PHE A 90 1.20 -41.44 25.79
C PHE A 90 2.26 -41.92 26.79
N GLY A 91 3.54 -41.80 26.41
CA GLY A 91 4.67 -42.13 27.27
C GLY A 91 5.60 -40.94 27.53
N ASN A 92 5.62 -40.46 28.78
CA ASN A 92 6.63 -39.61 29.45
C ASN A 92 7.09 -38.32 28.73
N PHE A 93 6.62 -37.16 29.20
CA PHE A 93 7.11 -35.85 28.75
C PHE A 93 7.64 -34.96 29.87
N ARG A 94 8.87 -34.47 29.66
CA ARG A 94 9.50 -33.34 30.35
C ARG A 94 9.12 -32.03 29.66
N SER A 95 9.07 -30.97 30.47
CA SER A 95 8.82 -29.54 30.17
C SER A 95 9.36 -29.01 28.84
N ASP A 96 8.51 -28.33 28.04
CA ASP A 96 8.68 -26.96 27.48
C ASP A 96 7.51 -26.59 26.53
N LEU A 97 7.23 -25.28 26.39
CA LEU A 97 6.30 -24.55 25.50
C LEU A 97 4.82 -24.96 25.43
N GLU A 98 4.50 -26.24 25.34
CA GLU A 98 3.14 -26.75 25.13
C GLU A 98 2.23 -26.47 26.34
N THR A 99 2.80 -26.46 27.55
CA THR A 99 2.10 -26.09 28.78
C THR A 99 1.73 -24.59 28.80
N ARG A 100 2.53 -23.72 28.15
CA ARG A 100 2.30 -22.25 28.11
C ARG A 100 1.15 -21.89 27.19
N GLU A 101 1.04 -22.55 26.04
CA GLU A 101 -0.08 -22.34 25.11
C GLU A 101 -1.39 -22.89 25.66
N LYS A 102 -1.35 -24.05 26.33
CA LYS A 102 -2.52 -24.64 27.00
C LYS A 102 -3.04 -23.74 28.13
N LEU A 103 -2.16 -23.11 28.91
CA LEU A 103 -2.55 -22.14 29.96
C LEU A 103 -3.15 -20.85 29.40
N TYR A 104 -2.60 -20.32 28.30
CA TYR A 104 -3.17 -19.15 27.61
C TYR A 104 -4.57 -19.43 27.06
N PHE A 105 -4.77 -20.61 26.47
CA PHE A 105 -6.06 -21.03 25.94
C PHE A 105 -7.11 -21.17 27.05
N LEU A 106 -6.77 -21.80 28.17
CA LEU A 106 -7.67 -21.96 29.33
C LEU A 106 -8.07 -20.62 29.98
N ALA A 107 -7.12 -19.69 30.13
CA ALA A 107 -7.39 -18.36 30.70
C ALA A 107 -8.31 -17.52 29.81
N PHE A 108 -8.15 -17.64 28.48
CA PHE A 108 -8.99 -16.96 27.50
C PHE A 108 -10.40 -17.57 27.44
N SER A 109 -10.52 -18.90 27.44
CA SER A 109 -11.81 -19.60 27.46
C SER A 109 -12.57 -19.38 28.78
N GLY A 110 -11.87 -19.30 29.92
CA GLY A 110 -12.47 -19.05 31.23
C GLY A 110 -13.12 -17.68 31.37
N ARG A 111 -12.46 -16.62 30.85
CA ARG A 111 -13.05 -15.26 30.81
C ARG A 111 -14.32 -15.19 29.97
N HIS A 112 -14.31 -15.85 28.81
CA HIS A 112 -15.44 -15.82 27.89
C HIS A 112 -16.65 -16.59 28.44
N MET A 113 -16.42 -17.73 29.12
CA MET A 113 -17.49 -18.51 29.77
C MET A 113 -18.11 -17.80 30.97
N MET A 114 -17.31 -17.06 31.77
CA MET A 114 -17.83 -16.34 32.94
C MET A 114 -18.68 -15.12 32.57
N GLN A 115 -18.41 -14.48 31.43
CA GLN A 115 -19.20 -13.36 30.92
C GLN A 115 -20.55 -13.79 30.34
N GLU A 116 -20.66 -15.00 29.78
CA GLU A 116 -21.90 -15.46 29.12
C GLU A 116 -22.87 -16.24 30.01
N THR A 117 -22.43 -16.86 31.12
CA THR A 117 -23.26 -17.86 31.83
C THR A 117 -23.61 -17.55 33.29
N GLY A 118 -22.97 -16.56 33.92
CA GLY A 118 -23.35 -16.09 35.27
C GLY A 118 -23.35 -17.14 36.39
N ARG A 119 -22.73 -18.31 36.22
CA ARG A 119 -22.67 -19.40 37.22
C ARG A 119 -21.32 -19.47 37.95
N ARG A 120 -21.37 -19.81 39.25
CA ARG A 120 -20.30 -19.69 40.24
C ARG A 120 -19.13 -20.68 40.05
N SER A 121 -17.92 -20.12 40.09
CA SER A 121 -16.54 -20.57 40.42
C SER A 121 -16.17 -22.03 40.78
N GLY A 122 -17.08 -22.96 41.07
CA GLY A 122 -16.74 -24.29 41.61
C GLY A 122 -16.19 -25.26 40.57
N GLU A 123 -16.89 -25.46 39.44
CA GLU A 123 -16.54 -26.47 38.43
C GLU A 123 -15.23 -26.14 37.68
N TYR A 124 -14.83 -24.87 37.64
CA TYR A 124 -13.59 -24.41 37.00
C TYR A 124 -12.35 -24.69 37.87
N ALA A 125 -12.52 -24.71 39.20
CA ALA A 125 -11.44 -25.00 40.14
C ALA A 125 -11.00 -26.47 40.10
N ASP A 126 -11.94 -27.39 39.84
CA ASP A 126 -11.66 -28.82 39.74
C ASP A 126 -10.90 -29.15 38.45
N ALA A 127 -11.28 -28.53 37.32
CA ALA A 127 -10.58 -28.69 36.04
C ALA A 127 -9.14 -28.14 36.06
N LEU A 128 -8.90 -27.01 36.76
CA LEU A 128 -7.57 -26.45 36.96
C LEU A 128 -6.69 -27.33 37.86
N THR A 129 -7.29 -27.99 38.85
CA THR A 129 -6.56 -28.89 39.76
C THR A 129 -6.11 -30.17 39.04
N GLU A 130 -6.95 -30.69 38.15
CA GLU A 130 -6.66 -31.87 37.33
C GLU A 130 -5.53 -31.61 36.31
N ILE A 131 -5.43 -30.37 35.80
CA ILE A 131 -4.43 -29.97 34.79
C ILE A 131 -3.09 -29.58 35.42
N LEU A 132 -3.10 -28.90 36.58
CA LEU A 132 -1.87 -28.45 37.25
C LEU A 132 -1.26 -29.54 38.16
N GLY A 133 -2.02 -30.59 38.48
CA GLY A 133 -1.54 -31.71 39.28
C GLY A 133 -1.20 -31.38 40.74
N CYS A 134 -1.45 -30.14 41.20
CA CYS A 134 -1.16 -29.70 42.56
C CYS A 134 -2.13 -28.58 43.01
N THR A 135 -2.75 -28.75 44.18
CA THR A 135 -3.69 -27.78 44.78
C THR A 135 -3.02 -26.47 45.23
N GLN A 136 -1.71 -26.47 45.47
CA GLN A 136 -0.96 -25.29 45.94
C GLN A 136 -0.76 -24.20 44.87
N GLU A 137 -0.71 -24.57 43.59
CA GLU A 137 -0.57 -23.61 42.48
C GLU A 137 -1.91 -22.97 42.10
N ARG A 138 -3.01 -23.71 42.27
CA ARG A 138 -4.38 -23.20 42.16
C ARG A 138 -4.64 -22.07 43.15
N ASP A 139 -4.26 -22.26 44.41
CA ASP A 139 -4.56 -21.29 45.47
C ASP A 139 -3.78 -19.97 45.28
N LYS A 140 -2.54 -20.04 44.76
CA LYS A 140 -1.75 -18.85 44.36
C LYS A 140 -2.37 -18.08 43.19
N PHE A 141 -2.96 -18.78 42.23
CA PHE A 141 -3.66 -18.16 41.08
C PHE A 141 -4.89 -17.37 41.54
N PHE A 142 -5.66 -17.91 42.50
CA PHE A 142 -6.84 -17.22 43.06
C PHE A 142 -6.49 -16.11 44.05
N GLU A 143 -5.42 -16.25 44.86
CA GLU A 143 -4.93 -15.16 45.73
C GLU A 143 -4.45 -13.93 44.92
N SER A 144 -3.82 -14.15 43.76
CA SER A 144 -3.45 -13.07 42.84
C SER A 144 -4.66 -12.37 42.20
N ALA A 145 -5.81 -13.04 42.12
CA ALA A 145 -7.03 -12.51 41.51
C ALA A 145 -7.97 -11.82 42.55
N ALA A 146 -7.90 -12.23 43.82
CA ALA A 146 -8.78 -11.74 44.90
C ALA A 146 -8.36 -10.38 45.48
N GLY A 147 -7.20 -9.84 45.09
CA GLY A 147 -6.67 -8.59 45.65
C GLY A 147 -7.40 -7.30 45.25
N HIS A 148 -8.39 -7.31 44.35
CA HIS A 148 -9.10 -6.11 43.88
C HIS A 148 -10.61 -6.29 43.94
N HIS A 149 -11.16 -6.35 45.16
CA HIS A 149 -12.58 -6.15 45.39
C HIS A 149 -12.77 -5.01 46.40
N THR A 150 -12.79 -3.78 45.89
CA THR A 150 -13.58 -2.62 46.33
C THR A 150 -13.12 -1.43 45.50
N ASP A 151 -13.81 -1.16 44.39
CA ASP A 151 -14.26 0.18 43.96
C ASP A 151 -14.59 0.25 42.46
N ILE A 152 -15.88 0.51 42.21
CA ILE A 152 -16.44 1.43 41.21
C ILE A 152 -16.46 1.01 39.72
N PHE A 153 -17.70 0.93 39.21
CA PHE A 153 -18.08 1.15 37.81
C PHE A 153 -17.49 2.46 37.25
N ARG A 154 -16.61 2.38 36.25
CA ARG A 154 -16.52 3.37 35.16
C ARG A 154 -15.73 2.81 33.98
N GLU A 155 -16.24 3.12 32.80
CA GLU A 155 -15.72 2.77 31.47
C GLU A 155 -14.40 3.46 31.16
N GLU A 156 -13.67 2.86 30.22
CA GLU A 156 -12.50 3.38 29.49
C GLU A 156 -11.21 3.55 30.32
N GLU A 157 -10.07 3.28 29.65
CA GLU A 157 -8.70 3.14 30.19
C GLU A 157 -8.38 1.77 30.87
N TYR A 158 -7.12 1.33 30.77
CA TYR A 158 -6.51 0.09 31.32
C TYR A 158 -6.37 -1.16 30.43
N GLY A 159 -6.48 -1.04 29.10
CA GLY A 159 -6.03 -2.10 28.18
C GLY A 159 -4.50 -2.24 28.03
N LEU A 160 -3.72 -1.19 28.34
CA LEU A 160 -2.28 -1.14 28.06
C LEU A 160 -1.36 -1.27 29.30
N SER A 161 -1.89 -1.21 30.52
CA SER A 161 -1.04 -1.22 31.74
C SER A 161 -0.66 -2.63 32.21
N TYR A 162 -1.39 -3.67 31.82
CA TYR A 162 -1.11 -5.05 32.27
C TYR A 162 0.04 -5.73 31.50
N ALA A 163 0.21 -5.42 30.21
CA ALA A 163 1.29 -5.97 29.39
C ALA A 163 2.68 -5.39 29.78
N VAL A 164 2.72 -4.12 30.21
CA VAL A 164 3.97 -3.43 30.59
C VAL A 164 4.46 -3.83 31.99
N ARG A 165 3.57 -4.24 32.90
CA ARG A 165 3.96 -4.70 34.25
C ARG A 165 4.45 -6.14 34.32
N LEU A 166 4.01 -7.04 33.43
CA LEU A 166 4.49 -8.43 33.42
C LEU A 166 5.94 -8.54 32.92
N ASN A 167 6.34 -7.69 31.97
CA ASN A 167 7.73 -7.65 31.49
C ASN A 167 8.71 -7.18 32.57
N ARG A 168 8.32 -6.26 33.46
CA ARG A 168 9.18 -5.81 34.57
C ARG A 168 9.35 -6.82 35.71
N LEU A 169 8.48 -7.82 35.83
CA LEU A 169 8.65 -8.94 36.78
C LEU A 169 9.53 -10.06 36.22
N LEU A 170 9.66 -10.16 34.88
CA LEU A 170 10.46 -11.19 34.20
C LEU A 170 11.93 -10.79 34.00
N ASP A 171 12.27 -9.50 34.06
CA ASP A 171 13.67 -9.03 34.07
C ASP A 171 14.40 -9.28 35.41
N ALA A 172 13.67 -9.63 36.47
CA ALA A 172 14.24 -9.93 37.79
C ALA A 172 14.80 -11.36 37.94
N GLN A 173 14.72 -12.22 36.91
CA GLN A 173 15.20 -13.61 36.97
C GLN A 173 16.57 -13.88 36.31
N ASN A 174 17.31 -12.85 35.87
CA ASN A 174 18.65 -13.00 35.27
C ASN A 174 19.84 -12.73 36.23
N LEU A 175 19.65 -12.88 37.54
CA LEU A 175 20.71 -12.80 38.54
C LEU A 175 20.83 -14.13 39.29
N CYS A 176 21.65 -15.05 38.76
CA CYS A 176 22.47 -16.02 39.50
C CYS A 176 23.19 -16.95 38.50
N ARG A 177 24.45 -16.62 38.16
CA ARG A 177 25.41 -17.58 37.60
C ARG A 177 26.20 -18.18 38.76
N GLU A 178 25.99 -19.46 39.08
CA GLU A 178 27.01 -20.29 39.73
C GLU A 178 26.98 -21.71 39.16
N THR A 179 28.17 -22.21 38.85
CA THR A 179 28.50 -23.51 38.23
C THR A 179 28.38 -24.68 39.21
N PRO A 180 28.05 -25.89 38.72
CA PRO A 180 28.61 -27.12 39.31
C PRO A 180 29.13 -28.16 38.28
N PRO A 181 29.86 -29.20 38.72
CA PRO A 181 31.03 -29.72 38.01
C PRO A 181 30.83 -30.99 37.14
N ILE A 182 31.89 -31.26 36.39
CA ILE A 182 32.18 -32.36 35.46
C ILE A 182 31.99 -33.76 36.08
N LEU A 183 31.39 -34.69 35.33
CA LEU A 183 31.46 -36.14 35.54
C LEU A 183 31.63 -36.90 34.19
N PRO A 184 32.26 -38.10 34.20
CA PRO A 184 33.02 -38.64 33.06
C PRO A 184 32.22 -39.52 32.10
N SER A 185 32.76 -39.69 30.89
CA SER A 185 32.23 -40.46 29.76
C SER A 185 32.32 -42.00 29.92
N PRO A 186 31.36 -42.76 29.38
CA PRO A 186 31.52 -44.19 29.09
C PRO A 186 31.43 -44.55 27.57
N PRO A 187 31.79 -45.79 27.17
CA PRO A 187 32.59 -46.12 25.95
C PRO A 187 31.75 -46.63 24.74
N PRO A 188 32.34 -47.11 23.60
CA PRO A 188 31.64 -47.22 22.30
C PRO A 188 30.87 -48.55 22.05
N MET A 189 30.05 -48.52 20.99
CA MET A 189 28.97 -49.42 20.49
C MET A 189 29.27 -50.93 20.26
N PRO A 190 28.21 -51.76 20.06
CA PRO A 190 28.10 -52.60 18.83
C PRO A 190 26.65 -52.76 18.25
N PRO A 191 26.45 -53.43 17.07
CA PRO A 191 25.38 -53.13 16.09
C PRO A 191 24.11 -54.02 16.13
N SER A 192 23.17 -53.69 15.23
CA SER A 192 21.76 -54.10 15.05
C SER A 192 21.47 -55.56 14.62
N PRO A 193 20.20 -56.00 14.74
CA PRO A 193 19.56 -56.88 13.74
C PRO A 193 18.12 -56.45 13.33
N PRO A 194 17.52 -57.08 12.27
CA PRO A 194 16.53 -56.46 11.38
C PRO A 194 15.05 -56.78 11.68
N SER A 195 14.16 -56.11 10.94
CA SER A 195 12.69 -56.21 10.96
C SER A 195 12.13 -57.61 10.59
N PRO A 196 10.87 -57.89 10.96
CA PRO A 196 9.95 -58.40 9.94
C PRO A 196 8.46 -57.96 10.08
N VAL A 197 7.90 -57.62 8.91
CA VAL A 197 6.66 -58.12 8.25
C VAL A 197 5.33 -58.27 9.02
N SER A 198 4.29 -57.73 8.37
CA SER A 198 2.84 -57.69 8.59
C SER A 198 2.13 -59.01 8.93
N HIS A 199 0.98 -58.92 9.63
CA HIS A 199 -0.23 -59.75 9.42
C HIS A 199 -1.49 -59.01 9.92
N ALA A 200 -2.56 -59.07 9.11
CA ALA A 200 -3.87 -58.45 9.33
C ALA A 200 -4.77 -59.29 10.27
N VAL A 201 -5.59 -58.64 11.10
CA VAL A 201 -6.72 -59.29 11.80
C VAL A 201 -7.98 -58.42 11.76
N ARG A 202 -9.08 -59.08 11.35
CA ARG A 202 -10.46 -58.61 11.22
C ARG A 202 -11.04 -58.04 12.52
N ILE A 203 -11.75 -56.92 12.36
CA ILE A 203 -12.65 -56.30 13.34
C ILE A 203 -13.87 -57.20 13.58
N ASN A 204 -14.19 -57.47 14.86
CA ASN A 204 -15.48 -58.02 15.27
C ASN A 204 -16.33 -56.92 15.92
N ARG A 205 -17.55 -56.75 15.41
CA ARG A 205 -18.53 -55.73 15.81
C ARG A 205 -19.03 -55.97 17.23
N MET A 206 -19.00 -54.95 18.08
CA MET A 206 -19.84 -54.88 19.27
C MET A 206 -20.67 -53.59 19.25
N ARG A 207 -21.99 -53.75 19.09
CA ARG A 207 -22.99 -52.68 19.20
C ARG A 207 -23.10 -52.27 20.68
N MET A 208 -22.90 -50.99 20.99
CA MET A 208 -23.43 -50.40 22.23
C MET A 208 -24.41 -49.27 21.91
N ARG A 209 -25.51 -49.28 22.67
CA ARG A 209 -26.72 -48.47 22.51
C ARG A 209 -26.45 -47.00 22.86
N LEU A 210 -26.91 -46.11 21.98
CA LEU A 210 -27.01 -44.66 22.21
C LEU A 210 -28.05 -44.39 23.31
N THR A 211 -27.64 -43.78 24.43
CA THR A 211 -28.54 -43.13 25.38
C THR A 211 -28.65 -41.65 25.04
N GLU A 212 -29.88 -41.14 25.04
CA GLU A 212 -30.38 -39.86 24.51
C GLU A 212 -29.76 -38.55 25.05
N ASN A 213 -28.73 -38.60 25.88
CA ASN A 213 -28.08 -37.42 26.46
C ASN A 213 -27.03 -36.73 25.56
N VAL A 214 -26.67 -37.32 24.41
CA VAL A 214 -25.71 -36.71 23.47
C VAL A 214 -26.35 -35.65 22.56
N SER A 215 -27.69 -35.57 22.50
CA SER A 215 -28.40 -34.68 21.54
C SER A 215 -28.59 -33.23 22.00
N ARG A 216 -28.27 -32.90 23.27
CA ARG A 216 -28.31 -31.52 23.79
C ARG A 216 -26.95 -30.83 23.75
N SER A 217 -25.86 -31.53 24.09
CA SER A 217 -24.51 -30.94 24.07
C SER A 217 -23.99 -30.66 22.66
N CYS A 218 -24.38 -31.45 21.65
CA CYS A 218 -23.99 -31.19 20.25
C CYS A 218 -24.65 -29.95 19.61
N ARG A 219 -25.76 -29.42 20.17
CA ARG A 219 -26.40 -28.21 19.65
C ARG A 219 -25.76 -26.92 20.17
N LEU A 220 -25.16 -26.96 21.35
CA LEU A 220 -24.36 -25.84 21.90
C LEU A 220 -22.94 -25.83 21.31
N TYR A 221 -22.33 -26.99 21.10
CA TYR A 221 -20.97 -27.06 20.52
C TYR A 221 -20.89 -26.65 19.04
N ARG A 222 -21.95 -26.83 18.24
CA ARG A 222 -22.01 -26.34 16.85
C ARG A 222 -22.18 -24.83 16.72
N ARG A 223 -22.49 -24.12 17.81
CA ARG A 223 -22.61 -22.66 17.82
C ARG A 223 -21.36 -21.95 18.32
N ALA A 224 -20.44 -22.66 18.98
CA ALA A 224 -19.27 -22.06 19.63
C ALA A 224 -17.92 -22.33 18.93
N HIS A 225 -17.84 -23.21 17.93
CA HIS A 225 -16.56 -23.60 17.31
C HIS A 225 -16.52 -23.51 15.78
N LEU A 226 -17.00 -22.38 15.24
CA LEU A 226 -16.65 -21.92 13.89
C LEU A 226 -16.78 -20.38 13.80
N SER A 227 -16.35 -19.67 14.83
CA SER A 227 -15.95 -18.27 14.67
C SER A 227 -14.56 -18.29 14.05
N PHE A 228 -14.46 -18.67 12.77
CA PHE A 228 -13.45 -18.05 11.92
C PHE A 228 -13.69 -16.55 12.11
N VAL A 229 -12.77 -15.82 12.73
CA VAL A 229 -12.82 -14.36 12.65
C VAL A 229 -12.64 -14.08 11.17
N ILE A 230 -13.75 -13.92 10.45
CA ILE A 230 -13.73 -13.51 9.05
C ILE A 230 -13.17 -12.11 9.11
N MET A 231 -11.86 -11.99 8.84
CA MET A 231 -11.20 -10.70 8.74
C MET A 231 -11.93 -9.95 7.64
N LYS A 232 -12.47 -8.78 7.99
CA LYS A 232 -13.17 -7.95 7.01
C LYS A 232 -12.15 -7.43 6.01
N ARG A 233 -12.48 -7.42 4.73
CA ARG A 233 -11.55 -6.99 3.68
C ARG A 233 -11.99 -5.68 3.06
N ALA A 234 -11.04 -4.80 2.78
CA ALA A 234 -11.29 -3.53 2.10
C ALA A 234 -10.44 -3.40 0.83
N TYR A 235 -11.01 -2.77 -0.19
CA TYR A 235 -10.31 -2.45 -1.42
C TYR A 235 -10.46 -0.95 -1.70
N ILE A 236 -9.36 -0.28 -2.01
CA ILE A 236 -9.34 1.12 -2.40
C ILE A 236 -8.80 1.20 -3.82
N GLN A 237 -9.60 1.71 -4.74
CA GLN A 237 -9.16 2.05 -6.08
C GLN A 237 -8.87 3.54 -6.15
N THR A 238 -7.59 3.88 -6.26
CA THR A 238 -7.17 5.26 -6.46
C THR A 238 -7.24 5.65 -7.93
N PHE A 239 -7.77 6.83 -8.20
CA PHE A 239 -7.63 7.49 -9.48
C PHE A 239 -6.90 8.82 -9.29
N GLY A 240 -5.96 9.15 -10.17
CA GLY A 240 -5.57 10.54 -10.38
C GLY A 240 -4.11 10.89 -10.10
N CYS A 241 -3.88 11.62 -8.99
CA CYS A 241 -2.65 12.35 -8.68
C CYS A 241 -2.05 11.91 -7.34
N GLN A 242 -0.82 12.36 -7.06
CA GLN A 242 -0.08 12.04 -5.82
C GLN A 242 -0.85 12.35 -4.53
N MET A 243 -1.65 13.42 -4.53
CA MET A 243 -2.51 13.75 -3.38
C MET A 243 -3.57 12.68 -3.15
N ASN A 244 -4.16 12.13 -4.21
CA ASN A 244 -5.12 11.03 -4.07
C ASN A 244 -4.45 9.73 -3.63
N GLU A 245 -3.22 9.46 -4.08
CA GLU A 245 -2.46 8.29 -3.59
C GLU A 245 -2.18 8.41 -2.09
N HIS A 246 -1.73 9.60 -1.63
CA HIS A 246 -1.56 9.86 -0.21
C HIS A 246 -2.89 9.75 0.57
N ASP A 247 -3.98 10.33 0.07
CA ASP A 247 -5.29 10.21 0.71
C ASP A 247 -5.73 8.73 0.80
N SER A 248 -5.45 7.93 -0.24
CA SER A 248 -5.72 6.49 -0.24
C SER A 248 -4.85 5.73 0.75
N GLN A 249 -3.57 6.08 0.90
CA GLN A 249 -2.68 5.50 1.92
C GLN A 249 -3.21 5.78 3.33
N ARG A 250 -3.66 7.02 3.61
CA ARG A 250 -4.29 7.37 4.89
C ARG A 250 -5.60 6.62 5.13
N MET A 251 -6.44 6.49 4.11
CA MET A 251 -7.64 5.68 4.20
C MET A 251 -7.30 4.21 4.50
N ALA A 252 -6.27 3.67 3.86
CA ALA A 252 -5.78 2.31 4.10
C ALA A 252 -5.31 2.11 5.55
N GLU A 253 -4.56 3.06 6.12
CA GLU A 253 -4.14 3.05 7.52
C GLU A 253 -5.34 3.03 8.48
N LEU A 254 -6.31 3.93 8.25
CA LEU A 254 -7.53 4.03 9.06
C LEU A 254 -8.35 2.75 9.03
N LEU A 255 -8.51 2.16 7.85
CA LEU A 255 -9.21 0.87 7.69
C LEU A 255 -8.47 -0.26 8.40
N THR A 256 -7.14 -0.31 8.28
CA THR A 256 -6.32 -1.33 8.96
C THR A 256 -6.44 -1.25 10.48
N ARG A 257 -6.38 -0.03 11.04
CA ARG A 257 -6.56 0.20 12.49
C ARG A 257 -7.94 -0.17 13.00
N THR A 258 -8.95 -0.18 12.12
CA THR A 258 -10.33 -0.55 12.45
C THR A 258 -10.65 -2.01 12.13
N GLY A 259 -9.62 -2.81 11.82
CA GLY A 259 -9.72 -4.27 11.69
C GLY A 259 -10.00 -4.77 10.27
N TYR A 260 -9.78 -3.94 9.24
CA TYR A 260 -9.85 -4.35 7.85
C TYR A 260 -8.49 -4.81 7.33
N GLU A 261 -8.47 -5.89 6.56
CA GLU A 261 -7.33 -6.28 5.75
C GLU A 261 -7.47 -5.69 4.34
N LEU A 262 -6.43 -5.04 3.84
CA LEU A 262 -6.44 -4.48 2.49
C LEU A 262 -6.26 -5.58 1.45
N SER A 263 -7.10 -5.53 0.41
CA SER A 263 -7.05 -6.42 -0.73
C SER A 263 -6.58 -5.67 -1.98
N ALA A 264 -5.85 -6.37 -2.85
CA ALA A 264 -5.52 -5.88 -4.19
C ALA A 264 -6.70 -6.03 -5.17
N GLU A 265 -7.72 -6.81 -4.82
CA GLU A 265 -8.87 -7.12 -5.69
C GLU A 265 -10.19 -6.85 -4.98
N PRO A 266 -11.22 -6.34 -5.67
CA PRO A 266 -12.52 -6.03 -5.07
C PRO A 266 -13.39 -7.26 -4.79
N ALA A 267 -13.11 -8.41 -5.40
CA ALA A 267 -14.02 -9.55 -5.46
C ALA A 267 -14.48 -10.10 -4.10
N ASP A 268 -13.59 -10.09 -3.10
CA ASP A 268 -13.83 -10.64 -1.77
C ASP A 268 -13.97 -9.56 -0.68
N CYS A 269 -14.03 -8.29 -1.05
CA CYS A 269 -14.06 -7.18 -0.10
C CYS A 269 -15.46 -6.93 0.47
N ASP A 270 -15.52 -6.52 1.74
CA ASP A 270 -16.70 -6.02 2.42
C ASP A 270 -16.87 -4.51 2.22
N VAL A 271 -15.77 -3.80 1.98
CA VAL A 271 -15.74 -2.36 1.70
C VAL A 271 -14.97 -2.11 0.41
N ILE A 272 -15.57 -1.37 -0.52
CA ILE A 272 -14.97 -1.00 -1.80
C ILE A 272 -15.04 0.52 -1.92
N ILE A 273 -13.88 1.19 -1.92
CA ILE A 273 -13.76 2.65 -2.02
C ILE A 273 -13.17 3.04 -3.37
N LEU A 274 -13.85 3.94 -4.08
CA LEU A 274 -13.31 4.60 -5.26
C LEU A 274 -12.81 6.00 -4.87
N ASN A 275 -11.50 6.23 -4.82
CA ASN A 275 -10.94 7.54 -4.54
C ASN A 275 -10.70 8.32 -5.85
N THR A 276 -11.56 9.29 -6.14
CA THR A 276 -11.72 9.88 -7.46
C THR A 276 -10.97 11.20 -7.65
N CYS A 277 -10.54 11.50 -8.87
CA CYS A 277 -9.83 12.74 -9.21
C CYS A 277 -10.55 13.49 -10.35
N SER A 278 -10.65 14.82 -10.25
CA SER A 278 -11.34 15.67 -11.25
C SER A 278 -10.42 16.32 -12.27
N VAL A 279 -9.11 16.08 -12.19
CA VAL A 279 -8.09 16.80 -12.98
C VAL A 279 -7.87 16.20 -14.38
N ARG A 280 -8.25 14.93 -14.59
CA ARG A 280 -8.14 14.26 -15.91
C ARG A 280 -9.40 14.43 -16.76
N GLU A 281 -9.31 14.22 -18.07
CA GLU A 281 -10.46 14.31 -18.98
C GLU A 281 -11.52 13.26 -18.66
N ALA A 282 -12.80 13.64 -18.77
CA ALA A 282 -13.98 12.82 -18.48
C ALA A 282 -13.89 12.01 -17.15
N PRO A 283 -13.55 12.66 -16.01
CA PRO A 283 -13.31 11.95 -14.77
C PRO A 283 -14.58 11.31 -14.22
N GLU A 284 -15.72 11.98 -14.36
CA GLU A 284 -17.05 11.49 -13.98
C GLU A 284 -17.41 10.20 -14.71
N ASN A 285 -17.23 10.16 -16.04
CA ASN A 285 -17.56 8.97 -16.85
C ASN A 285 -16.76 7.74 -16.41
N LYS A 286 -15.49 7.91 -16.04
CA LYS A 286 -14.66 6.81 -15.51
C LYS A 286 -15.21 6.28 -14.19
N VAL A 287 -15.63 7.16 -13.28
CA VAL A 287 -16.23 6.77 -11.99
C VAL A 287 -17.52 5.99 -12.21
N TYR A 288 -18.43 6.50 -13.04
CA TYR A 288 -19.70 5.81 -13.33
C TYR A 288 -19.48 4.47 -14.04
N SER A 289 -18.50 4.37 -14.94
CA SER A 289 -18.13 3.10 -15.57
C SER A 289 -17.66 2.06 -14.54
N GLN A 290 -16.84 2.47 -13.57
CA GLN A 290 -16.33 1.58 -12.52
C GLN A 290 -17.42 1.21 -11.51
N LEU A 291 -18.30 2.14 -11.14
CA LEU A 291 -19.50 1.85 -10.33
C LEU A 291 -20.39 0.81 -10.99
N GLY A 292 -20.54 0.88 -12.33
CA GLY A 292 -21.28 -0.10 -13.12
C GLY A 292 -20.74 -1.54 -13.00
N ARG A 293 -19.42 -1.69 -12.80
CA ARG A 293 -18.77 -2.99 -12.56
C ARG A 293 -18.90 -3.42 -11.10
N ILE A 294 -18.62 -2.51 -10.18
CA ILE A 294 -18.55 -2.80 -8.73
C ILE A 294 -19.92 -3.10 -8.12
N ARG A 295 -21.01 -2.51 -8.65
CA ARG A 295 -22.36 -2.80 -8.16
C ARG A 295 -22.73 -4.28 -8.25
N GLU A 296 -22.12 -5.05 -9.15
CA GLU A 296 -22.37 -6.48 -9.27
C GLU A 296 -21.92 -7.25 -8.01
N TYR A 297 -20.86 -6.80 -7.33
CA TYR A 297 -20.43 -7.39 -6.06
C TYR A 297 -21.50 -7.20 -4.99
N LYS A 298 -22.12 -6.02 -4.91
CA LYS A 298 -23.19 -5.75 -3.95
C LYS A 298 -24.49 -6.48 -4.28
N LYS A 299 -24.81 -6.67 -5.56
CA LYS A 299 -25.95 -7.52 -5.96
C LYS A 299 -25.76 -8.97 -5.53
N GLN A 300 -24.54 -9.49 -5.61
CA GLN A 300 -24.21 -10.85 -5.19
C GLN A 300 -24.11 -10.97 -3.66
N ARG A 301 -23.56 -9.95 -3.01
CA ARG A 301 -23.33 -9.86 -1.56
C ARG A 301 -23.89 -8.53 -1.03
N PRO A 302 -25.17 -8.48 -0.60
CA PRO A 302 -25.83 -7.24 -0.18
C PRO A 302 -25.15 -6.48 0.97
N GLY A 303 -24.31 -7.16 1.76
CA GLY A 303 -23.54 -6.55 2.84
C GLY A 303 -22.31 -5.75 2.41
N VAL A 304 -21.95 -5.77 1.12
CA VAL A 304 -20.82 -4.99 0.59
C VAL A 304 -21.16 -3.50 0.62
N ILE A 305 -20.26 -2.71 1.19
CA ILE A 305 -20.34 -1.25 1.24
C ILE A 305 -19.54 -0.66 0.08
N ILE A 306 -20.17 0.22 -0.69
CA ILE A 306 -19.55 0.92 -1.81
C ILE A 306 -19.45 2.40 -1.47
N GLY A 307 -18.22 2.92 -1.42
CA GLY A 307 -17.92 4.33 -1.18
C GLY A 307 -17.29 5.02 -2.38
N VAL A 308 -17.60 6.30 -2.58
CA VAL A 308 -16.96 7.16 -3.58
C VAL A 308 -16.41 8.41 -2.89
N GLY A 309 -15.10 8.57 -2.92
CA GLY A 309 -14.35 9.65 -2.28
C GLY A 309 -13.65 10.57 -3.28
N GLY A 310 -13.03 11.64 -2.79
CA GLY A 310 -12.11 12.46 -3.57
C GLY A 310 -12.77 13.60 -4.35
N CYS A 311 -12.06 14.14 -5.35
CA CYS A 311 -12.44 15.39 -6.01
C CYS A 311 -13.73 15.31 -6.83
N VAL A 312 -14.03 14.18 -7.50
CA VAL A 312 -15.30 14.03 -8.24
C VAL A 312 -16.45 13.88 -7.26
N ALA A 313 -16.25 13.11 -6.18
CA ALA A 313 -17.23 12.99 -5.11
C ALA A 313 -17.55 14.36 -4.46
N GLN A 314 -16.53 15.19 -4.26
CA GLN A 314 -16.70 16.55 -3.76
C GLN A 314 -17.51 17.46 -4.71
N GLN A 315 -17.36 17.28 -6.02
CA GLN A 315 -18.03 18.08 -7.04
C GLN A 315 -19.48 17.62 -7.26
N GLU A 316 -19.68 16.33 -7.45
CA GLU A 316 -20.99 15.74 -7.77
C GLU A 316 -21.86 15.53 -6.52
N GLY A 317 -21.24 15.22 -5.38
CA GLY A 317 -21.89 15.03 -4.09
C GLY A 317 -23.15 14.16 -4.16
N GLU A 318 -24.28 14.75 -3.78
CA GLU A 318 -25.58 14.07 -3.75
C GLU A 318 -26.00 13.49 -5.12
N ASN A 319 -25.51 14.04 -6.24
CA ASN A 319 -25.86 13.55 -7.58
C ASN A 319 -25.40 12.10 -7.79
N ILE A 320 -24.26 11.69 -7.21
CA ILE A 320 -23.79 10.30 -7.26
C ILE A 320 -24.80 9.41 -6.55
N LEU A 321 -25.27 9.79 -5.35
CA LEU A 321 -26.24 9.01 -4.60
C LEU A 321 -27.60 8.91 -5.32
N LYS A 322 -28.01 9.97 -6.03
CA LYS A 322 -29.24 9.99 -6.84
C LYS A 322 -29.14 9.09 -8.07
N ARG A 323 -28.01 9.13 -8.78
CA ARG A 323 -27.78 8.36 -10.02
C ARG A 323 -27.49 6.90 -9.76
N GLU A 324 -26.69 6.57 -8.74
CA GLU A 324 -26.28 5.19 -8.43
C GLU A 324 -26.77 4.73 -7.07
N LYS A 325 -27.84 3.91 -7.09
CA LYS A 325 -28.52 3.40 -5.89
C LYS A 325 -27.68 2.45 -5.04
N TYR A 326 -26.66 1.84 -5.62
CA TYR A 326 -25.79 0.88 -4.93
C TYR A 326 -24.69 1.54 -4.10
N VAL A 327 -24.44 2.84 -4.26
CA VAL A 327 -23.46 3.61 -3.48
C VAL A 327 -24.02 3.93 -2.10
N ASP A 328 -23.27 3.58 -1.06
CA ASP A 328 -23.61 3.83 0.35
C ASP A 328 -23.01 5.11 0.87
N ILE A 329 -21.77 5.42 0.48
CA ILE A 329 -21.00 6.52 1.03
C ILE A 329 -20.52 7.41 -0.10
N VAL A 330 -20.76 8.71 -0.01
CA VAL A 330 -20.09 9.72 -0.84
C VAL A 330 -19.42 10.72 0.07
N PHE A 331 -18.11 10.91 -0.10
CA PHE A 331 -17.34 11.80 0.75
C PHE A 331 -16.38 12.72 -0.01
N GLY A 332 -16.23 13.93 0.52
CA GLY A 332 -15.36 14.97 0.00
C GLY A 332 -13.88 14.72 0.27
N THR A 333 -13.03 15.56 -0.30
CA THR A 333 -11.56 15.48 -0.14
C THR A 333 -11.07 15.79 1.27
N ASP A 334 -11.91 16.43 2.08
CA ASP A 334 -11.63 16.82 3.47
C ASP A 334 -12.18 15.82 4.50
N GLN A 335 -12.89 14.78 4.05
CA GLN A 335 -13.71 13.92 4.92
C GLN A 335 -13.18 12.49 5.04
N TYR A 336 -12.05 12.17 4.39
CA TYR A 336 -11.50 10.81 4.38
C TYR A 336 -11.12 10.30 5.78
N MET A 337 -10.75 11.18 6.71
CA MET A 337 -10.45 10.79 8.10
C MET A 337 -11.69 10.24 8.85
N ARG A 338 -12.91 10.60 8.42
CA ARG A 338 -14.16 10.09 9.00
C ARG A 338 -14.64 8.80 8.34
N LEU A 339 -13.85 8.22 7.44
CA LEU A 339 -14.24 7.01 6.70
C LEU A 339 -14.69 5.86 7.62
N PRO A 340 -14.03 5.57 8.76
CA PRO A 340 -14.52 4.56 9.69
C PRO A 340 -15.94 4.81 10.20
N ASP A 341 -16.26 6.05 10.60
CA ASP A 341 -17.58 6.43 11.08
C ASP A 341 -18.64 6.30 9.99
N MET A 342 -18.29 6.70 8.76
CA MET A 342 -19.18 6.59 7.60
C MET A 342 -19.46 5.13 7.26
N ILE A 343 -18.46 4.25 7.38
CA ILE A 343 -18.64 2.80 7.21
C ILE A 343 -19.54 2.23 8.29
N ALA A 344 -19.35 2.61 9.56
CA ALA A 344 -20.20 2.16 10.66
C ALA A 344 -21.67 2.57 10.45
N GLN A 345 -21.91 3.80 9.99
CA GLN A 345 -23.26 4.26 9.63
C GLN A 345 -23.83 3.47 8.44
N ALA A 346 -23.03 3.24 7.39
CA ALA A 346 -23.46 2.45 6.23
C ALA A 346 -23.80 0.99 6.58
N GLN A 347 -23.13 0.38 7.57
CA GLN A 347 -23.46 -0.95 8.08
C GLN A 347 -24.87 -1.02 8.70
N THR A 348 -25.42 0.11 9.18
CA THR A 348 -26.81 0.19 9.69
C THR A 348 -27.85 0.35 8.59
N GLY A 349 -27.43 0.41 7.31
CA GLY A 349 -28.30 0.63 6.15
C GLY A 349 -28.51 2.11 5.79
N GLN A 350 -27.83 3.03 6.46
CA GLN A 350 -27.88 4.46 6.14
C GLN A 350 -27.01 4.77 4.91
N ARG A 351 -27.49 5.65 4.03
CA ARG A 351 -26.65 6.22 2.96
C ARG A 351 -26.06 7.54 3.45
N VAL A 352 -24.73 7.65 3.39
CA VAL A 352 -23.97 8.75 3.97
C VAL A 352 -23.50 9.69 2.87
N LEU A 353 -23.80 10.97 3.03
CA LEU A 353 -23.22 12.06 2.24
C LEU A 353 -22.39 12.95 3.17
N SER A 354 -21.10 13.06 2.90
CA SER A 354 -20.21 13.94 3.65
C SER A 354 -19.29 14.71 2.71
N THR A 355 -19.81 15.79 2.12
CA THR A 355 -19.06 16.66 1.21
C THR A 355 -18.86 18.06 1.76
N ASP A 356 -19.16 18.28 3.04
CA ASP A 356 -18.90 19.55 3.69
C ASP A 356 -17.40 19.76 3.86
N TRP A 357 -16.96 21.02 3.79
CA TRP A 357 -15.59 21.38 4.09
C TRP A 357 -15.35 21.31 5.59
N MET A 358 -14.14 20.91 5.99
CA MET A 358 -13.75 21.15 7.37
C MET A 358 -13.79 22.67 7.63
N PRO A 359 -14.32 23.14 8.77
CA PRO A 359 -14.35 24.56 9.07
C PRO A 359 -12.95 25.18 9.01
N ARG A 360 -12.75 26.12 8.08
CA ARG A 360 -11.54 26.95 8.01
C ARG A 360 -11.64 28.05 9.06
N LEU A 361 -11.33 27.70 10.30
CA LEU A 361 -11.35 28.65 11.42
C LEU A 361 -10.22 29.66 11.30
N LYS A 362 -9.06 29.22 10.80
CA LYS A 362 -7.84 30.02 10.63
C LYS A 362 -7.11 29.61 9.35
N LYS A 363 -6.20 30.46 8.86
CA LYS A 363 -5.27 30.11 7.78
C LYS A 363 -4.23 29.07 8.20
N ILE A 364 -3.91 29.05 9.49
CA ILE A 364 -3.00 28.09 10.13
C ILE A 364 -3.87 27.20 11.01
N GLN A 365 -3.98 25.93 10.64
CA GLN A 365 -4.84 24.97 11.32
C GLN A 365 -4.39 23.55 10.97
N ASN A 366 -4.12 22.75 12.00
CA ASN A 366 -3.85 21.33 11.81
C ASN A 366 -5.15 20.64 11.35
N PHE A 367 -5.05 19.92 10.23
CA PHE A 367 -6.17 19.17 9.64
C PHE A 367 -5.95 17.66 9.66
N ILE A 368 -4.82 17.22 10.23
CA ILE A 368 -4.58 15.83 10.62
C ILE A 368 -4.89 15.76 12.13
N PRO A 369 -5.76 14.84 12.59
CA PRO A 369 -6.02 14.61 14.01
C PRO A 369 -4.72 14.28 14.76
N GLU A 370 -4.64 14.69 16.03
CA GLU A 370 -3.41 14.53 16.84
C GLU A 370 -3.07 13.04 17.05
N GLU A 371 -4.08 12.20 17.25
CA GLU A 371 -3.97 10.75 17.38
C GLU A 371 -3.46 10.05 16.10
N ASP A 372 -3.53 10.71 14.95
CA ASP A 372 -3.14 10.17 13.64
C ASP A 372 -1.83 10.75 13.11
N LEU A 373 -1.24 11.72 13.84
CA LEU A 373 -0.05 12.44 13.41
C LEU A 373 1.15 11.50 13.21
N GLU A 374 1.32 10.55 14.12
CA GLU A 374 2.42 9.58 14.12
C GLU A 374 1.99 8.24 13.50
N ALA A 375 0.80 8.18 12.90
CA ALA A 375 0.26 6.98 12.26
C ALA A 375 0.64 6.85 10.77
N GLY A 376 1.27 7.87 10.16
CA GLY A 376 1.53 7.90 8.72
C GLY A 376 2.37 6.73 8.19
N HIS A 377 2.19 6.34 6.94
CA HIS A 377 2.82 5.15 6.36
C HIS A 377 4.23 5.39 5.79
N VAL A 378 5.09 4.39 5.95
CA VAL A 378 6.35 4.25 5.20
C VAL A 378 6.13 3.20 4.12
N GLU A 379 5.95 3.65 2.88
CA GLU A 379 5.88 2.75 1.74
C GLU A 379 7.30 2.43 1.30
N LYS A 380 7.75 1.20 1.60
CA LYS A 380 9.12 0.72 1.33
C LYS A 380 10.16 1.54 2.12
N CYS A 381 10.60 2.67 1.57
CA CYS A 381 11.54 3.60 2.17
C CYS A 381 11.11 5.07 2.02
N LYS A 382 9.88 5.31 1.55
CA LYS A 382 9.36 6.64 1.19
C LYS A 382 8.12 6.96 1.99
N SER A 383 7.96 8.24 2.32
CA SER A 383 6.77 8.75 2.97
C SER A 383 6.37 10.10 2.42
N PHE A 384 5.10 10.44 2.60
CA PHE A 384 4.51 11.68 2.13
C PHE A 384 3.93 12.45 3.31
N ILE A 385 4.12 13.76 3.33
CA ILE A 385 3.60 14.62 4.39
C ILE A 385 2.86 15.79 3.74
N SER A 386 1.54 15.85 3.93
CA SER A 386 0.74 17.00 3.49
C SER A 386 0.97 18.20 4.41
N ILE A 387 1.63 19.25 3.92
CA ILE A 387 1.96 20.47 4.68
C ILE A 387 0.91 21.57 4.54
N THR A 388 0.21 21.57 3.39
CA THR A 388 -0.92 22.45 3.09
C THR A 388 -2.07 21.65 2.51
N LYS A 389 -3.27 22.20 2.62
CA LYS A 389 -4.43 21.77 1.83
C LYS A 389 -5.12 22.96 1.19
N GLY A 390 -5.85 22.72 0.11
CA GLY A 390 -6.55 23.75 -0.64
C GLY A 390 -5.61 24.71 -1.37
N CYS A 391 -6.16 25.63 -2.16
CA CYS A 391 -5.37 26.57 -2.96
C CYS A 391 -6.08 27.91 -3.14
N ASP A 392 -5.36 29.01 -2.90
CA ASP A 392 -5.89 30.38 -3.01
C ASP A 392 -5.50 31.09 -4.34
N ASN A 393 -4.84 30.39 -5.28
CA ASN A 393 -4.41 31.01 -6.54
C ASN A 393 -5.55 31.27 -7.53
N PHE A 394 -6.60 30.43 -7.56
CA PHE A 394 -7.74 30.55 -8.50
C PHE A 394 -7.30 30.81 -9.96
N CYS A 395 -6.33 30.00 -10.44
CA CYS A 395 -5.97 29.96 -11.86
C CYS A 395 -7.23 29.68 -12.69
N SER A 396 -7.36 30.33 -13.85
CA SER A 396 -8.65 30.40 -14.55
C SER A 396 -9.19 29.03 -14.99
N PHE A 397 -8.31 28.04 -15.21
CA PHE A 397 -8.64 26.66 -15.59
C PHE A 397 -8.74 25.67 -14.42
N CYS A 398 -8.30 26.07 -13.22
CA CYS A 398 -8.05 25.11 -12.14
C CYS A 398 -9.30 24.86 -11.30
N ILE A 399 -9.68 23.57 -11.18
CA ILE A 399 -10.84 23.15 -10.38
C ILE A 399 -10.53 23.01 -8.88
N VAL A 400 -9.24 22.94 -8.52
CA VAL A 400 -8.77 22.63 -7.16
C VAL A 400 -9.41 23.50 -6.06
N PRO A 401 -9.54 24.83 -6.20
CA PRO A 401 -10.17 25.63 -5.15
C PRO A 401 -11.63 25.24 -4.84
N PHE A 402 -12.32 24.61 -5.80
CA PHE A 402 -13.70 24.15 -5.68
C PHE A 402 -13.80 22.69 -5.19
N THR A 403 -12.74 21.89 -5.35
CA THR A 403 -12.72 20.46 -4.99
C THR A 403 -11.75 20.09 -3.88
N ARG A 404 -10.93 21.02 -3.40
CA ARG A 404 -10.03 20.88 -2.25
C ARG A 404 -10.11 22.08 -1.27
N GLY A 405 -10.97 23.05 -1.56
CA GLY A 405 -11.20 24.20 -0.69
C GLY A 405 -10.10 25.26 -0.73
N ARG A 406 -10.20 26.17 0.24
CA ARG A 406 -9.27 27.31 0.43
C ARG A 406 -7.99 26.86 1.12
N GLU A 407 -6.91 27.58 0.86
CA GLU A 407 -5.59 27.24 1.39
C GLU A 407 -5.56 27.31 2.93
N VAL A 408 -5.00 26.26 3.53
CA VAL A 408 -4.71 26.13 4.96
C VAL A 408 -3.33 25.48 5.13
N SER A 409 -2.48 26.09 5.97
CA SER A 409 -1.18 25.56 6.35
C SER A 409 -1.25 24.85 7.70
N ARG A 410 -0.52 23.74 7.86
CA ARG A 410 -0.31 23.11 9.17
C ARG A 410 0.73 23.88 9.98
N GLU A 411 0.71 23.70 11.29
CA GLU A 411 1.75 24.22 12.17
C GLU A 411 3.09 23.49 11.92
N PRO A 412 4.24 24.20 11.98
CA PRO A 412 5.55 23.59 11.71
C PRO A 412 5.87 22.41 12.63
N ASP A 413 5.58 22.54 13.93
CA ASP A 413 5.82 21.47 14.92
C ASP A 413 5.06 20.20 14.57
N ASN A 414 3.81 20.34 14.12
CA ASN A 414 2.98 19.23 13.67
C ASN A 414 3.62 18.49 12.48
N ILE A 415 4.17 19.22 11.51
CA ILE A 415 4.87 18.64 10.35
C ILE A 415 6.19 17.97 10.76
N LEU A 416 7.00 18.64 11.58
CA LEU A 416 8.33 18.14 11.97
C LEU A 416 8.25 16.92 12.90
N ARG A 417 7.24 16.85 13.79
CA ARG A 417 6.97 15.67 14.62
C ARG A 417 6.60 14.46 13.79
N GLU A 418 5.70 14.65 12.83
CA GLU A 418 5.34 13.59 11.88
C GLU A 418 6.56 13.12 11.07
N ALA A 419 7.38 14.05 10.56
CA ALA A 419 8.60 13.72 9.82
C ALA A 419 9.56 12.87 10.65
N ARG A 420 9.83 13.25 11.91
CA ARG A 420 10.68 12.47 12.85
C ARG A 420 10.11 11.07 13.07
N SER A 421 8.82 10.96 13.34
CA SER A 421 8.15 9.66 13.51
C SER A 421 8.27 8.75 12.27
N LEU A 422 8.21 9.32 11.06
CA LEU A 422 8.38 8.56 9.83
C LEU A 422 9.83 8.10 9.64
N ILE A 423 10.80 8.96 9.96
CA ILE A 423 12.24 8.63 9.91
C ILE A 423 12.56 7.50 10.89
N ASP A 424 12.07 7.59 12.13
CA ASP A 424 12.26 6.55 13.17
C ASP A 424 11.69 5.19 12.75
N ARG A 425 10.69 5.19 11.85
CA ARG A 425 10.07 3.99 11.27
C ARG A 425 10.72 3.53 9.96
N GLY A 426 11.83 4.15 9.57
CA GLY A 426 12.65 3.73 8.43
C GLY A 426 12.43 4.52 7.14
N ALA A 427 11.70 5.63 7.16
CA ALA A 427 11.62 6.51 5.99
C ALA A 427 13.00 7.09 5.67
N LYS A 428 13.48 6.85 4.45
CA LYS A 428 14.72 7.41 3.91
C LYS A 428 14.45 8.64 3.05
N GLU A 429 13.29 8.69 2.41
CA GLU A 429 12.83 9.82 1.60
C GLU A 429 11.48 10.34 2.10
N ILE A 430 11.39 11.65 2.33
CA ILE A 430 10.13 12.35 2.64
C ILE A 430 9.77 13.26 1.48
N MET A 431 8.50 13.24 1.06
CA MET A 431 7.94 14.16 0.08
C MET A 431 6.89 15.07 0.71
N LEU A 432 7.16 16.36 0.72
CA LEU A 432 6.19 17.37 1.16
C LEU A 432 5.13 17.58 0.07
N LEU A 433 3.86 17.45 0.46
CA LEU A 433 2.70 17.55 -0.40
C LEU A 433 1.85 18.77 -0.06
N GLY A 434 1.24 19.35 -1.10
CA GLY A 434 0.32 20.47 -1.02
C GLY A 434 -0.22 20.78 -2.41
N GLN A 435 -1.30 21.57 -2.52
CA GLN A 435 -1.75 22.06 -3.83
C GLN A 435 -0.91 23.24 -4.33
N ASN A 436 -0.31 23.99 -3.41
CA ASN A 436 0.75 24.95 -3.64
C ASN A 436 1.69 24.87 -2.43
N VAL A 437 2.82 24.17 -2.54
CA VAL A 437 3.70 23.94 -1.38
C VAL A 437 4.48 25.17 -0.98
N ASN A 438 4.94 25.96 -1.94
CA ASN A 438 5.76 27.15 -1.69
C ASN A 438 4.96 28.42 -1.36
N SER A 439 3.62 28.33 -1.26
CA SER A 439 2.82 29.33 -0.53
C SER A 439 2.68 29.04 0.96
N TYR A 440 3.22 27.90 1.45
CA TYR A 440 3.17 27.55 2.87
C TYR A 440 3.66 28.70 3.75
N SER A 441 2.83 29.06 4.73
CA SER A 441 3.13 30.10 5.70
C SER A 441 2.37 29.82 7.00
N ALA A 442 3.13 29.71 8.08
CA ALA A 442 2.66 29.65 9.46
C ALA A 442 3.18 30.88 10.23
N GLY A 443 2.60 32.05 9.94
CA GLY A 443 3.05 33.32 10.50
C GLY A 443 4.39 33.73 9.86
N ASP A 444 5.41 33.95 10.68
CA ASP A 444 6.78 34.27 10.23
C ASP A 444 7.59 33.04 9.79
N TYR A 445 6.96 31.86 9.80
CA TYR A 445 7.56 30.60 9.39
C TYR A 445 7.07 30.22 7.99
N ASP A 446 7.93 30.38 6.98
CA ASP A 446 7.61 30.18 5.56
C ASP A 446 8.11 28.82 5.05
N PHE A 447 7.80 28.53 3.78
CA PHE A 447 8.23 27.30 3.13
C PHE A 447 9.76 27.13 3.12
N TYR A 448 10.53 28.21 2.98
CA TYR A 448 11.99 28.14 3.04
C TYR A 448 12.47 27.60 4.39
N ARG A 449 11.94 28.13 5.50
CA ARG A 449 12.29 27.63 6.84
C ARG A 449 11.84 26.19 7.05
N LEU A 450 10.62 25.84 6.62
CA LEU A 450 10.13 24.47 6.72
C LEU A 450 11.03 23.48 5.96
N LEU A 451 11.38 23.80 4.72
CA LEU A 451 12.19 22.96 3.87
C LEU A 451 13.60 22.78 4.47
N ARG A 452 14.22 23.88 4.94
CA ARG A 452 15.50 23.84 5.63
C ARG A 452 15.45 22.96 6.89
N ASP A 453 14.54 23.26 7.82
CA ASP A 453 14.48 22.57 9.12
C ASP A 453 14.12 21.09 8.95
N THR A 454 13.32 20.74 7.93
CA THR A 454 13.04 19.33 7.58
C THR A 454 14.28 18.64 7.02
N SER A 455 15.09 19.33 6.19
CA SER A 455 16.32 18.78 5.63
C SER A 455 17.44 18.55 6.66
N GLU A 456 17.34 19.23 7.81
CA GLU A 456 18.27 19.10 8.95
C GLU A 456 17.87 17.99 9.94
N LEU A 457 16.78 17.25 9.67
CA LEU A 457 16.37 16.14 10.53
C LEU A 457 17.34 14.95 10.41
N ASP A 458 17.87 14.52 11.55
CA ASP A 458 18.76 13.36 11.63
C ASP A 458 18.11 12.11 11.05
N GLY A 459 18.84 11.40 10.18
CA GLY A 459 18.39 10.15 9.56
C GLY A 459 17.59 10.32 8.26
N LEU A 460 17.24 11.55 7.86
CA LEU A 460 16.64 11.81 6.56
C LEU A 460 17.72 11.87 5.47
N TYR A 461 17.56 11.07 4.42
CA TYR A 461 18.51 11.04 3.29
C TYR A 461 18.04 11.88 2.12
N ARG A 462 16.73 11.90 1.85
CA ARG A 462 16.15 12.64 0.74
C ARG A 462 14.91 13.40 1.14
N LEU A 463 14.86 14.67 0.76
CA LEU A 463 13.70 15.52 0.91
C LEU A 463 13.25 16.00 -0.47
N ARG A 464 11.99 15.76 -0.78
CA ARG A 464 11.33 16.21 -2.01
C ARG A 464 10.11 17.06 -1.67
N PHE A 465 9.65 17.79 -2.67
CA PHE A 465 8.37 18.47 -2.64
C PHE A 465 7.82 18.52 -4.07
N THR A 466 6.52 18.71 -4.21
CA THR A 466 5.88 18.87 -5.52
C THR A 466 4.79 19.92 -5.48
N SER A 467 4.30 20.31 -6.66
CA SER A 467 3.32 21.37 -6.84
C SER A 467 3.74 22.77 -6.31
N PRO A 468 5.01 23.23 -6.49
CA PRO A 468 5.31 24.64 -6.30
C PRO A 468 4.70 25.50 -7.43
N HIS A 469 4.35 26.72 -7.11
CA HIS A 469 3.87 27.72 -8.05
C HIS A 469 5.00 28.70 -8.44
N PRO A 470 5.22 29.02 -9.74
CA PRO A 470 6.33 29.90 -10.15
C PRO A 470 6.29 31.31 -9.55
N LYS A 471 5.08 31.83 -9.28
CA LYS A 471 4.86 33.10 -8.59
C LYS A 471 5.57 33.16 -7.23
N ASP A 472 5.54 32.07 -6.47
CA ASP A 472 6.06 32.01 -5.09
C ASP A 472 7.49 31.44 -5.04
N TRP A 473 8.05 31.03 -6.20
CA TRP A 473 9.45 30.58 -6.30
C TRP A 473 10.41 31.76 -6.22
N ASN A 474 11.55 31.63 -5.56
CA ASN A 474 12.55 32.69 -5.43
C ASN A 474 13.97 32.12 -5.29
N ASP A 475 14.95 33.00 -5.45
CA ASP A 475 16.37 32.65 -5.52
C ASP A 475 16.87 31.94 -4.24
N ARG A 476 16.36 32.32 -3.07
CA ARG A 476 16.72 31.67 -1.79
C ARG A 476 16.32 30.19 -1.76
N LEU A 477 15.22 29.80 -2.40
CA LEU A 477 14.83 28.40 -2.51
C LEU A 477 15.77 27.65 -3.46
N SER A 478 16.21 28.28 -4.54
CA SER A 478 17.22 27.71 -5.46
C SER A 478 18.57 27.51 -4.75
N ASP A 479 19.00 28.49 -3.96
CA ASP A 479 20.24 28.42 -3.17
C ASP A 479 20.16 27.29 -2.14
N LEU A 480 19.05 27.20 -1.40
CA LEU A 480 18.84 26.13 -0.41
C LEU A 480 18.86 24.73 -1.04
N MET A 481 18.27 24.57 -2.24
CA MET A 481 18.35 23.31 -2.98
C MET A 481 19.77 22.98 -3.44
N ALA A 482 20.59 23.98 -3.76
CA ALA A 482 21.97 23.78 -4.18
C ALA A 482 22.92 23.48 -2.99
N GLU A 483 22.63 24.05 -1.82
CA GLU A 483 23.46 23.93 -0.61
C GLU A 483 23.18 22.65 0.19
N SER A 484 21.94 22.15 0.19
CA SER A 484 21.54 21.00 0.99
C SER A 484 21.84 19.68 0.29
N PRO A 485 22.56 18.73 0.92
CA PRO A 485 22.77 17.39 0.36
C PRO A 485 21.54 16.48 0.49
N VAL A 486 20.54 16.88 1.30
CA VAL A 486 19.32 16.11 1.54
C VAL A 486 18.19 16.55 0.61
N ILE A 487 18.13 17.85 0.26
CA ILE A 487 17.10 18.36 -0.66
C ILE A 487 17.47 17.92 -2.08
N CYS A 488 16.63 17.06 -2.66
CA CYS A 488 16.87 16.51 -3.98
C CYS A 488 16.92 17.59 -5.07
N SER A 489 17.85 17.44 -6.02
CA SER A 489 18.01 18.28 -7.21
C SER A 489 16.90 18.08 -8.25
N GLN A 490 15.64 18.16 -7.85
CA GLN A 490 14.47 18.01 -8.71
C GLN A 490 13.50 19.17 -8.47
N LEU A 491 13.02 19.79 -9.54
CA LEU A 491 11.96 20.78 -9.46
C LEU A 491 10.89 20.54 -10.53
N HIS A 492 9.66 20.29 -10.07
CA HIS A 492 8.48 20.33 -10.90
C HIS A 492 7.86 21.73 -10.83
N LEU A 493 8.07 22.59 -11.83
CA LEU A 493 7.63 23.99 -11.80
C LEU A 493 6.72 24.32 -13.00
N PRO A 494 5.39 24.09 -12.89
CA PRO A 494 4.47 24.26 -14.00
C PRO A 494 4.41 25.71 -14.52
N PHE A 495 4.76 25.95 -15.78
CA PHE A 495 4.51 27.25 -16.45
C PHE A 495 3.19 27.27 -17.22
N GLN A 496 2.63 26.11 -17.56
CA GLN A 496 1.36 25.88 -18.26
C GLN A 496 1.37 26.31 -19.74
N SER A 497 1.91 27.47 -20.09
CA SER A 497 2.06 27.96 -21.46
C SER A 497 3.27 28.88 -21.57
N GLY A 498 3.93 28.90 -22.74
CA GLY A 498 5.07 29.79 -23.00
C GLY A 498 4.67 31.19 -23.43
N SER A 499 3.39 31.43 -23.71
CA SER A 499 2.91 32.77 -24.05
C SER A 499 2.54 33.57 -22.81
N SER A 500 3.20 34.70 -22.61
CA SER A 500 2.89 35.63 -21.51
C SER A 500 1.41 36.09 -21.56
N ARG A 501 0.82 36.19 -22.75
CA ARG A 501 -0.62 36.51 -22.92
C ARG A 501 -1.51 35.40 -22.40
N ILE A 502 -1.22 34.15 -22.75
CA ILE A 502 -1.99 32.98 -22.28
C ILE A 502 -1.79 32.78 -20.78
N VAL A 503 -0.56 32.92 -20.28
CA VAL A 503 -0.22 32.85 -18.85
C VAL A 503 -1.00 33.88 -18.01
N ASP A 504 -1.20 35.09 -18.54
CA ASP A 504 -2.04 36.12 -17.92
C ASP A 504 -3.52 35.74 -17.91
N LEU A 505 -4.07 35.26 -19.03
CA LEU A 505 -5.44 34.72 -19.10
C LEU A 505 -5.66 33.51 -18.18
N MET A 506 -4.61 32.71 -17.98
CA MET A 506 -4.55 31.62 -17.01
C MET A 506 -4.51 32.11 -15.55
N ARG A 507 -4.26 33.41 -15.33
CA ARG A 507 -4.08 34.06 -14.03
C ARG A 507 -2.97 33.44 -13.19
N ARG A 508 -1.82 33.19 -13.81
CA ARG A 508 -0.65 32.64 -13.10
C ARG A 508 0.11 33.71 -12.29
N GLY A 509 -0.05 34.99 -12.62
CA GLY A 509 0.62 36.06 -11.86
C GLY A 509 2.14 36.11 -12.06
N HIS A 510 2.62 35.67 -13.23
CA HIS A 510 3.98 35.85 -13.72
C HIS A 510 3.94 35.95 -15.26
N THR A 511 5.06 36.31 -15.87
CA THR A 511 5.26 36.25 -17.33
C THR A 511 6.24 35.12 -17.67
N THR A 512 6.40 34.81 -18.96
CA THR A 512 7.37 33.81 -19.42
C THR A 512 8.80 34.25 -19.16
N GLU A 513 9.11 35.54 -19.31
CA GLU A 513 10.47 36.08 -19.10
C GLU A 513 10.87 35.97 -17.62
N VAL A 514 9.92 36.24 -16.70
CA VAL A 514 10.13 36.06 -15.25
C VAL A 514 10.33 34.59 -14.93
N TYR A 515 9.57 33.69 -15.56
CA TYR A 515 9.73 32.25 -15.38
C TYR A 515 11.12 31.78 -15.84
N LEU A 516 11.53 32.13 -17.05
CA LEU A 516 12.84 31.78 -17.60
C LEU A 516 13.99 32.33 -16.75
N LYS A 517 13.87 33.56 -16.24
CA LYS A 517 14.87 34.12 -15.31
C LYS A 517 15.05 33.25 -14.07
N LYS A 518 13.96 32.78 -13.45
CA LYS A 518 14.00 31.89 -12.28
C LYS A 518 14.66 30.55 -12.61
N ILE A 519 14.30 29.96 -13.76
CA ILE A 519 14.88 28.69 -14.23
C ILE A 519 16.38 28.85 -14.51
N ASN A 520 16.78 29.92 -15.19
CA ASN A 520 18.18 30.16 -15.53
C ASN A 520 19.03 30.40 -14.28
N TYR A 521 18.50 31.11 -13.29
CA TYR A 521 19.17 31.24 -11.99
C TYR A 521 19.32 29.89 -11.29
N LEU A 522 18.23 29.10 -11.19
CA LEU A 522 18.27 27.77 -10.59
C LEU A 522 19.32 26.87 -11.25
N LYS A 523 19.37 26.84 -12.59
CA LYS A 523 20.38 26.07 -13.33
C LYS A 523 21.80 26.57 -13.09
N SER A 524 22.00 27.86 -12.78
CA SER A 524 23.32 28.41 -12.51
C SER A 524 23.88 27.96 -11.15
N VAL A 525 23.01 27.77 -10.16
CA VAL A 525 23.40 27.33 -8.80
C VAL A 525 23.26 25.82 -8.62
N CYS A 526 22.36 25.18 -9.35
CA CYS A 526 22.12 23.73 -9.35
C CYS A 526 22.11 23.19 -10.81
N PRO A 527 23.29 23.00 -11.44
CA PRO A 527 23.39 22.64 -12.87
C PRO A 527 22.76 21.30 -13.25
N ASP A 528 22.74 20.33 -12.33
CA ASP A 528 22.22 18.99 -12.54
C ASP A 528 20.73 18.84 -12.19
N VAL A 529 20.02 19.95 -11.97
CA VAL A 529 18.61 19.95 -11.59
C VAL A 529 17.72 19.27 -12.64
N GLY A 530 16.95 18.27 -12.21
CA GLY A 530 15.90 17.64 -12.99
C GLY A 530 14.65 18.51 -13.03
N LEU A 531 14.36 19.12 -14.19
CA LEU A 531 13.19 19.98 -14.37
C LEU A 531 12.03 19.23 -14.99
N SER A 532 10.85 19.41 -14.41
CA SER A 532 9.59 18.98 -15.02
C SER A 532 8.51 20.04 -14.92
N THR A 533 7.46 19.91 -15.75
CA THR A 533 6.40 20.91 -15.84
C THR A 533 5.09 20.31 -16.35
N ASP A 534 3.99 21.01 -16.10
CA ASP A 534 2.72 20.81 -16.79
C ASP A 534 2.56 21.85 -17.92
N ILE A 535 1.95 21.42 -19.04
CA ILE A 535 1.63 22.25 -20.20
C ILE A 535 0.19 22.00 -20.62
N ILE A 536 -0.57 23.06 -20.89
CA ILE A 536 -1.93 22.99 -21.43
C ILE A 536 -1.90 23.58 -22.84
N VAL A 537 -2.24 22.78 -23.85
CA VAL A 537 -2.37 23.25 -25.24
C VAL A 537 -3.82 23.49 -25.60
N GLY A 538 -4.05 24.47 -26.47
CA GLY A 538 -5.39 24.84 -26.93
C GLY A 538 -6.24 25.50 -25.85
N PHE A 539 -5.62 26.26 -24.95
CA PHE A 539 -6.37 27.12 -24.04
C PHE A 539 -7.25 28.10 -24.83
N PRO A 540 -8.42 28.55 -24.31
CA PRO A 540 -9.26 29.50 -25.02
C PRO A 540 -8.47 30.71 -25.53
N THR A 541 -8.67 31.06 -26.79
CA THR A 541 -7.99 32.11 -27.56
C THR A 541 -6.54 31.84 -27.96
N GLU A 542 -5.99 30.65 -27.72
CA GLU A 542 -4.59 30.31 -28.04
C GLU A 542 -4.33 30.26 -29.55
N THR A 543 -3.49 31.17 -30.04
CA THR A 543 -3.08 31.24 -31.44
C THR A 543 -1.85 30.36 -31.71
N GLU A 544 -1.51 30.18 -32.99
CA GLU A 544 -0.30 29.44 -33.36
C GLU A 544 0.99 30.13 -32.87
N SER A 545 1.01 31.47 -32.79
CA SER A 545 2.16 32.21 -32.25
C SER A 545 2.37 31.89 -30.77
N ASP A 546 1.29 31.85 -29.98
CA ASP A 546 1.39 31.53 -28.55
C ASP A 546 1.86 30.08 -28.32
N PHE A 547 1.43 29.17 -29.19
CA PHE A 547 1.90 27.79 -29.16
C PHE A 547 3.38 27.68 -29.54
N GLN A 548 3.84 28.45 -30.51
CA GLN A 548 5.26 28.49 -30.88
C GLN A 548 6.14 28.97 -29.72
N GLU A 549 5.71 30.00 -28.99
CA GLU A 549 6.39 30.46 -27.76
C GLU A 549 6.48 29.34 -26.70
N THR A 550 5.45 28.48 -26.60
CA THR A 550 5.46 27.30 -25.72
C THR A 550 6.51 26.27 -26.14
N LEU A 551 6.65 26.01 -27.45
CA LEU A 551 7.70 25.14 -27.97
C LEU A 551 9.10 25.73 -27.74
N ASP A 552 9.25 27.04 -27.82
CA ASP A 552 10.54 27.71 -27.64
C ASP A 552 11.00 27.65 -26.18
N VAL A 553 10.09 27.83 -25.22
CA VAL A 553 10.38 27.60 -23.79
C VAL A 553 10.80 26.14 -23.54
N LEU A 554 10.14 25.17 -24.18
CA LEU A 554 10.53 23.75 -24.03
C LEU A 554 11.96 23.51 -24.54
N LYS A 555 12.31 24.06 -25.71
CA LYS A 555 13.66 23.97 -26.28
C LYS A 555 14.73 24.63 -25.41
N GLU A 556 14.44 25.79 -24.83
CA GLU A 556 15.38 26.53 -23.98
C GLU A 556 15.58 25.84 -22.63
N VAL A 557 14.47 25.46 -21.97
CA VAL A 557 14.52 24.88 -20.62
C VAL A 557 14.97 23.42 -20.64
N ARG A 558 14.67 22.66 -21.71
CA ARG A 558 15.03 21.25 -21.84
C ARG A 558 14.59 20.40 -20.64
N TYR A 559 13.28 20.31 -20.43
CA TYR A 559 12.72 19.51 -19.33
C TYR A 559 13.05 18.02 -19.48
N SER A 560 13.37 17.36 -18.37
CA SER A 560 13.56 15.90 -18.34
C SER A 560 12.23 15.16 -18.50
N GLN A 561 11.13 15.80 -18.06
CA GLN A 561 9.78 15.27 -18.15
C GLN A 561 8.76 16.40 -18.25
N ILE A 562 7.71 16.21 -19.06
CA ILE A 562 6.54 17.09 -19.09
C ILE A 562 5.26 16.30 -18.91
N TYR A 563 4.22 16.96 -18.43
CA TYR A 563 2.85 16.48 -18.48
C TYR A 563 2.05 17.44 -19.37
N ALA A 564 1.74 17.00 -20.58
CA ALA A 564 1.02 17.81 -21.56
C ALA A 564 -0.44 17.38 -21.66
N PHE A 565 -1.35 18.35 -21.68
CA PHE A 565 -2.79 18.12 -21.73
C PHE A 565 -3.45 19.03 -22.76
N LYS A 566 -4.48 18.54 -23.44
CA LYS A 566 -5.42 19.43 -24.13
C LYS A 566 -6.23 20.19 -23.08
N TYR A 567 -6.52 21.46 -23.34
CA TYR A 567 -7.46 22.19 -22.50
C TYR A 567 -8.81 21.47 -22.47
N SER A 568 -9.33 21.28 -21.25
CA SER A 568 -10.64 20.69 -20.98
C SER A 568 -11.37 21.59 -19.99
N PRO A 569 -12.55 22.12 -20.36
CA PRO A 569 -13.30 23.02 -19.49
C PRO A 569 -13.73 22.31 -18.22
N ARG A 570 -13.58 23.00 -17.09
CA ARG A 570 -13.98 22.48 -15.77
C ARG A 570 -15.16 23.27 -15.21
N PRO A 571 -16.24 22.61 -14.75
CA PRO A 571 -17.41 23.30 -14.21
C PRO A 571 -17.04 24.34 -13.15
N GLY A 572 -17.62 25.53 -13.24
CA GLY A 572 -17.41 26.63 -12.28
C GLY A 572 -16.11 27.44 -12.47
N THR A 573 -15.16 26.97 -13.27
CA THR A 573 -13.91 27.71 -13.52
C THR A 573 -14.12 28.92 -14.42
N ARG A 574 -13.18 29.86 -14.42
CA ARG A 574 -13.28 31.09 -15.24
C ARG A 574 -13.10 30.77 -16.73
N ALA A 575 -12.15 29.89 -17.05
CA ALA A 575 -11.88 29.47 -18.41
C ALA A 575 -13.07 28.71 -19.03
N ALA A 576 -13.85 27.98 -18.22
CA ALA A 576 -15.07 27.34 -18.70
C ALA A 576 -16.19 28.32 -19.12
N LYS A 577 -16.06 29.62 -18.79
CA LYS A 577 -16.96 30.69 -19.24
C LYS A 577 -16.42 31.44 -20.47
N MET A 578 -15.18 31.17 -20.86
CA MET A 578 -14.60 31.71 -22.09
C MET A 578 -15.14 30.93 -23.29
N GLU A 579 -15.21 31.57 -24.45
CA GLU A 579 -15.48 30.88 -25.70
C GLU A 579 -14.30 29.98 -26.05
N ASP A 580 -14.54 28.67 -26.21
CA ASP A 580 -13.52 27.71 -26.64
C ASP A 580 -13.44 27.74 -28.17
N ASP A 581 -12.70 28.70 -28.69
CA ASP A 581 -12.52 29.02 -30.11
C ASP A 581 -11.41 28.20 -30.80
N VAL A 582 -10.70 27.34 -30.06
CA VAL A 582 -9.66 26.46 -30.61
C VAL A 582 -10.28 25.10 -30.99
N PRO A 583 -10.30 24.71 -32.27
CA PRO A 583 -10.87 23.42 -32.68
C PRO A 583 -10.13 22.22 -32.08
N THR A 584 -10.84 21.14 -31.79
CA THR A 584 -10.26 19.89 -31.22
C THR A 584 -9.09 19.36 -32.04
N GLU A 585 -9.19 19.38 -33.38
CA GLU A 585 -8.14 18.93 -34.30
C GLU A 585 -6.85 19.75 -34.13
N VAL A 586 -6.96 21.06 -33.87
CA VAL A 586 -5.80 21.93 -33.59
C VAL A 586 -5.18 21.59 -32.24
N LYS A 587 -5.99 21.32 -31.21
CA LYS A 587 -5.48 20.89 -29.89
C LYS A 587 -4.71 19.57 -30.00
N GLU A 588 -5.19 18.66 -30.84
CA GLU A 588 -4.56 17.36 -31.09
C GLU A 588 -3.24 17.49 -31.86
N ASP A 589 -3.20 18.30 -32.92
CA ASP A 589 -1.97 18.64 -33.65
C ASP A 589 -0.91 19.24 -32.71
N ARG A 590 -1.29 20.27 -31.94
CA ARG A 590 -0.39 20.94 -30.99
C ARG A 590 0.15 19.98 -29.95
N LEU A 591 -0.71 19.13 -29.37
CA LEU A 591 -0.27 18.13 -28.41
C LEU A 591 0.74 17.15 -29.05
N ALA A 592 0.46 16.67 -30.26
CA ALA A 592 1.35 15.75 -30.97
C ALA A 592 2.72 16.38 -31.25
N ARG A 593 2.76 17.62 -31.74
CA ARG A 593 4.01 18.37 -32.01
C ARG A 593 4.81 18.63 -30.73
N LEU A 594 4.15 19.00 -29.64
CA LEU A 594 4.78 19.22 -28.34
C LEU A 594 5.40 17.92 -27.79
N LEU A 595 4.67 16.80 -27.86
CA LEU A 595 5.16 15.49 -27.40
C LEU A 595 6.31 14.96 -28.26
N ALA A 596 6.26 15.18 -29.57
CA ALA A 596 7.36 14.83 -30.48
C ALA A 596 8.64 15.59 -30.12
N LEU A 597 8.54 16.91 -29.94
CA LEU A 597 9.68 17.73 -29.51
C LEU A 597 10.23 17.30 -28.14
N GLN A 598 9.34 17.01 -27.17
CA GLN A 598 9.78 16.53 -25.87
C GLN A 598 10.54 15.21 -25.95
N LYS A 599 10.08 14.28 -26.81
CA LYS A 599 10.73 12.99 -27.00
C LYS A 599 12.17 13.18 -27.49
N ASP A 600 12.39 14.12 -28.42
CA ASP A 600 13.71 14.44 -28.93
C ASP A 600 14.60 15.03 -27.83
N VAL A 601 14.10 16.04 -27.09
CA VAL A 601 14.81 16.68 -25.98
C VAL A 601 15.17 15.66 -24.88
N GLN A 602 14.23 14.81 -24.48
CA GLN A 602 14.46 13.78 -23.47
C GLN A 602 15.49 12.75 -23.95
N SER A 603 15.40 12.31 -25.21
CA SER A 603 16.36 11.38 -25.79
C SER A 603 17.78 11.96 -25.79
N GLU A 604 17.94 13.24 -26.14
CA GLU A 604 19.22 13.94 -26.09
C GLU A 604 19.77 14.04 -24.65
N LEU A 605 18.92 14.40 -23.68
CA LEU A 605 19.31 14.45 -22.26
C LEU A 605 19.72 13.08 -21.73
N PHE A 606 18.95 12.03 -22.01
CA PHE A 606 19.29 10.69 -21.56
C PHE A 606 20.57 10.17 -22.20
N THR A 607 20.85 10.58 -23.44
CA THR A 607 22.12 10.27 -24.11
C THR A 607 23.30 10.95 -23.41
N SER A 608 23.14 12.19 -22.96
CA SER A 608 24.20 12.90 -22.23
C SER A 608 24.44 12.37 -20.81
N PHE A 609 23.54 11.54 -20.28
CA PHE A 609 23.72 10.85 -19.01
C PHE A 609 24.51 9.55 -19.12
N VAL A 610 24.63 8.95 -20.30
CA VAL A 610 25.42 7.71 -20.48
C VAL A 610 26.91 7.98 -20.19
N GLY A 611 27.52 7.11 -19.40
CA GLY A 611 28.89 7.22 -18.89
C GLY A 611 29.04 8.11 -17.65
N ARG A 612 27.96 8.73 -17.16
CA ARG A 612 27.96 9.48 -15.90
C ARG A 612 27.57 8.58 -14.73
N THR A 613 28.06 8.92 -13.56
CA THR A 613 27.71 8.25 -12.29
C THR A 613 26.68 9.07 -11.53
N PHE A 614 25.68 8.39 -10.96
CA PHE A 614 24.68 9.00 -10.07
C PHE A 614 24.44 8.13 -8.84
N ASP A 615 24.12 8.79 -7.72
CA ASP A 615 23.60 8.12 -6.54
C ASP A 615 22.09 7.87 -6.67
N ILE A 616 21.69 6.65 -6.36
CA ILE A 616 20.33 6.16 -6.56
C ILE A 616 19.80 5.55 -5.28
N LEU A 617 18.64 6.03 -4.83
CA LEU A 617 17.85 5.37 -3.79
C LEU A 617 17.08 4.22 -4.42
N VAL A 618 17.37 3.01 -3.97
CA VAL A 618 16.69 1.78 -4.40
C VAL A 618 15.30 1.73 -3.79
N ASP A 619 14.27 1.63 -4.65
CA ASP A 619 12.86 1.68 -4.25
C ASP A 619 12.06 0.42 -4.62
N GLY A 620 12.72 -0.66 -5.05
CA GLY A 620 12.14 -1.99 -5.17
C GLY A 620 12.66 -2.79 -6.35
N ALA A 621 12.25 -4.05 -6.42
CA ALA A 621 12.55 -4.90 -7.57
C ALA A 621 11.86 -4.40 -8.85
N HIS A 622 12.53 -4.58 -9.99
CA HIS A 622 11.92 -4.29 -11.28
C HIS A 622 10.80 -5.31 -11.57
N PRO A 623 9.56 -4.88 -11.88
CA PRO A 623 8.41 -5.78 -11.97
C PRO A 623 8.51 -6.80 -13.11
N LYS A 624 9.24 -6.46 -14.18
CA LYS A 624 9.35 -7.29 -15.40
C LYS A 624 10.73 -7.91 -15.64
N ILE A 625 11.78 -7.43 -14.97
CA ILE A 625 13.18 -7.81 -15.26
C ILE A 625 13.70 -8.45 -13.98
N ARG A 626 13.70 -9.78 -13.98
CA ARG A 626 14.10 -10.56 -12.80
C ARG A 626 15.56 -10.27 -12.45
N GLY A 627 15.84 -10.12 -11.16
CA GLY A 627 17.19 -9.83 -10.66
C GLY A 627 17.62 -8.38 -10.83
N SER A 628 16.78 -7.50 -11.37
CA SER A 628 17.06 -6.06 -11.45
C SER A 628 16.31 -5.30 -10.37
N MET A 629 16.93 -4.24 -9.86
CA MET A 629 16.30 -3.27 -8.96
C MET A 629 15.99 -1.97 -9.70
N ASN A 630 14.97 -1.28 -9.21
CA ASN A 630 14.63 0.08 -9.59
C ASN A 630 15.12 1.04 -8.50
N GLY A 631 15.53 2.20 -8.94
CA GLY A 631 15.69 3.34 -8.06
C GLY A 631 15.59 4.65 -8.82
N ARG A 632 15.73 5.75 -8.08
CA ARG A 632 15.74 7.10 -8.66
C ARG A 632 16.96 7.87 -8.25
N THR A 633 17.45 8.73 -9.15
CA THR A 633 18.48 9.73 -8.82
C THR A 633 17.89 10.89 -8.00
N ASP A 634 18.72 11.80 -7.51
CA ASP A 634 18.25 13.05 -6.85
C ASP A 634 17.41 13.90 -7.81
N SER A 635 17.77 13.94 -9.10
CA SER A 635 16.98 14.60 -10.15
C SER A 635 15.73 13.80 -10.59
N SER A 636 15.36 12.76 -9.84
CA SER A 636 14.21 11.87 -10.07
C SER A 636 14.21 11.15 -11.43
N LEU A 637 15.39 10.87 -11.97
CA LEU A 637 15.52 10.01 -13.14
C LEU A 637 15.38 8.55 -12.70
N PRO A 638 14.48 7.77 -13.32
CA PRO A 638 14.34 6.36 -13.00
C PRO A 638 15.48 5.56 -13.62
N VAL A 639 16.11 4.71 -12.82
CA VAL A 639 17.25 3.89 -13.23
C VAL A 639 16.99 2.44 -12.87
N VAL A 640 17.23 1.56 -13.84
CA VAL A 640 17.19 0.11 -13.66
C VAL A 640 18.62 -0.38 -13.48
N VAL A 641 18.87 -1.11 -12.39
CA VAL A 641 20.18 -1.65 -12.03
C VAL A 641 20.09 -3.18 -11.99
N PRO A 642 20.59 -3.88 -13.04
CA PRO A 642 20.64 -5.33 -13.05
C PRO A 642 21.63 -5.88 -12.02
N ASP A 643 21.27 -7.02 -11.41
CA ASP A 643 22.13 -7.85 -10.57
C ASP A 643 22.84 -7.08 -9.43
N CYS A 644 22.22 -6.03 -8.89
CA CYS A 644 22.75 -5.34 -7.71
C CYS A 644 22.37 -6.08 -6.42
N GLY A 645 23.31 -6.14 -5.47
CA GLY A 645 23.10 -6.74 -4.15
C GLY A 645 22.50 -5.77 -3.13
N ALA A 646 21.85 -4.70 -3.60
CA ALA A 646 21.33 -3.62 -2.76
C ALA A 646 19.89 -3.90 -2.33
N ASP A 647 19.58 -3.55 -1.08
CA ASP A 647 18.26 -3.66 -0.51
C ASP A 647 17.44 -2.38 -0.74
N ILE A 648 16.12 -2.49 -0.53
CA ILE A 648 15.23 -1.33 -0.57
C ILE A 648 15.66 -0.32 0.50
N GLY A 649 15.83 0.94 0.10
CA GLY A 649 16.29 2.01 0.98
C GLY A 649 17.80 2.28 0.94
N ASP A 650 18.58 1.42 0.27
CA ASP A 650 20.00 1.67 0.05
C ASP A 650 20.19 2.80 -0.97
N ILE A 651 21.25 3.59 -0.75
CA ILE A 651 21.76 4.55 -1.73
C ILE A 651 23.03 3.96 -2.33
N ILE A 652 23.00 3.75 -3.64
CA ILE A 652 24.12 3.16 -4.38
C ILE A 652 24.58 4.08 -5.50
N SER A 653 25.90 4.14 -5.70
CA SER A 653 26.50 4.83 -6.85
C SER A 653 26.45 3.92 -8.08
N VAL A 654 25.94 4.46 -9.19
CA VAL A 654 25.67 3.70 -10.41
C VAL A 654 26.16 4.46 -11.63
N GLU A 655 26.97 3.82 -12.46
CA GLU A 655 27.32 4.32 -13.78
C GLU A 655 26.20 4.00 -14.76
N ILE A 656 25.71 5.02 -15.48
CA ILE A 656 24.68 4.85 -16.49
C ILE A 656 25.31 4.28 -17.76
N THR A 657 24.89 3.07 -18.15
CA THR A 657 25.43 2.33 -19.30
C THR A 657 24.51 2.41 -20.52
N GLY A 658 23.25 2.83 -20.33
CA GLY A 658 22.32 2.95 -21.43
C GLY A 658 21.03 3.68 -21.08
N LYS A 659 20.17 3.83 -22.09
CA LYS A 659 18.86 4.49 -21.97
C LYS A 659 17.76 3.65 -22.63
N GLY A 660 16.60 3.62 -21.99
CA GLY A 660 15.34 3.19 -22.56
C GLY A 660 14.51 4.38 -23.05
N GLY A 661 13.22 4.15 -23.27
CA GLY A 661 12.27 5.21 -23.64
C GLY A 661 12.03 6.21 -22.51
N ASN A 662 11.82 5.70 -21.28
CA ASN A 662 11.46 6.51 -20.10
C ASN A 662 12.32 6.20 -18.87
N SER A 663 13.40 5.44 -19.03
CA SER A 663 14.30 5.03 -17.94
C SER A 663 15.74 4.95 -18.41
N LEU A 664 16.66 5.02 -17.46
CA LEU A 664 18.07 4.75 -17.68
C LEU A 664 18.40 3.32 -17.22
N PHE A 665 19.49 2.78 -17.74
CA PHE A 665 20.08 1.53 -17.30
C PHE A 665 21.48 1.82 -16.78
N GLY A 666 21.86 1.18 -15.69
CA GLY A 666 23.20 1.36 -15.13
C GLY A 666 23.71 0.14 -14.38
N GLN A 667 24.98 0.21 -14.00
CA GLN A 667 25.65 -0.81 -13.19
C GLN A 667 26.16 -0.20 -11.90
N GLN A 668 25.97 -0.91 -10.78
CA GLN A 668 26.50 -0.48 -9.50
C GLN A 668 28.02 -0.44 -9.54
N ILE A 669 28.59 0.66 -9.09
CA ILE A 669 30.03 0.80 -8.88
C ILE A 669 30.34 0.25 -7.49
N VAL A 670 31.13 -0.81 -7.42
CA VAL A 670 31.66 -1.33 -6.16
C VAL A 670 33.03 -0.69 -5.96
N ASN A 671 33.11 0.32 -5.10
CA ASN A 671 34.41 0.87 -4.70
C ASN A 671 35.12 -0.17 -3.81
N ASN A 672 36.12 -0.84 -4.38
CA ASN A 672 37.02 -1.75 -3.65
C ASN A 672 37.98 -1.01 -2.73
#